data_AF-A0A9D1NCC6-F1
#
_entry.id   AF-A0A9D1NCC6-F1
#
_cell.length_a   1.000
_cell.length_b   1.000
_cell.length_c   1.000
_cell.angle_alpha   90.00
_cell.angle_beta   90.00
_cell.angle_gamma   90.00
#
_symmetry.space_group_name_H-M   'P 1'
#
loop_
_entity.id
_entity.type
_entity.pdbx_description
1 polymer ?
#
loop_
_entity_poly.entity_id
_entity_poly.type
_entity_poly.pdbx_seq_one_letter_code
_entity_poly.pdbx_strand_id
1 'polypeptide(L)'
;MKNFVWRTLGLMLILAAACLLLVACADTASDDIVRVESVQIEDPHVYLGPADGVNTVQLKPWVMPRNATNDAIGFRLVNINDSAYLRVMSDGTVSVAHFEGSEAKDYYVRCYSVHDPSVYLDVCVTVERVGVKKISFNPSTVVLNINNKEPYVVQPIFEPAHAADGRDLTYESLNPQVAAVDAYGNVTPVGIGKTTIWVSSMYGGEFGNRLEAQLAIDVRYGDLNYKLEMVSDASSMKQIVGRPETIRMTLSQMDEFCDPAPQIRWYVGNLPINEPGVQNNRNLEYTPRTLPVGEDYVIRAVLSNSTQMLELVSMPLKIYNPLDSYNVDVLNEGELRQGDILHLGVSIRDGIYPPESFEWTVVTPSGRETVSSTGFDFYYELKEEGDYIFTSRAIVKGEDSDVTSTAITVSVGESAVGDEIFEVALDGASYEGAYVPVIRWQALGDGILPDIEVRIGSNIVALDKALFPGDDRAYIPATVATFADRFEYRLRGPRYGWTQWFNYDGSIGTSMYPFFDEIAPGMNGYITDMRELGDLFNYILVFRPDALRNPDYADPDGGYADRYDIHLYMPFGYDDLDPAVYPVNGSTTSDNPKLINAYNLANAAVNAYCETTRMQLAHSVDADGSIRYGLIFLRPDSFEFKDTTEAARRDLPTLAHYAATPWAGATFPIDGREQEIEVRTSDQLYLAAVMGFNPVPAKDSPAEAVYAAVRTVLKRIVNEEMTDAQRVHAIYDYLTLEVAYDSALTDINDEDFYQYKGFYIEGVLEGKAVCDGIAKTFALMSAMLDLPVYKVTGESNGVGHVWNKVRVADNWFVVDATWGNILVNAFQERQTHAYVLVSDGTIDGTHTTYGEYPAADARVEIFASVRFGESDALIDSVAEFEQTVTAIADLVIAASKPETVYTELKFSDDFLEAYYNDSESLKTRYPDYDAFYTFGIGDAVAELIAGVADSLGQKGVAIEYAARSVAENNQIYTIGMVA
;
A
#
# COMPACT_ATOMS: atom_id res chain seq x y z
N MET A 1 -52.53 -59.67 45.13
CA MET A 1 -51.49 -59.28 46.11
C MET A 1 -50.09 -59.13 45.49
N LYS A 2 -49.44 -60.18 44.93
CA LYS A 2 -48.05 -60.06 44.43
C LYS A 2 -47.78 -58.85 43.51
N ASN A 3 -48.69 -58.51 42.58
CA ASN A 3 -48.49 -57.40 41.62
C ASN A 3 -48.59 -55.99 42.24
N PHE A 4 -49.02 -55.84 43.50
CA PHE A 4 -49.07 -54.53 44.17
C PHE A 4 -47.69 -54.16 44.74
N VAL A 5 -47.03 -55.10 45.41
CA VAL A 5 -45.74 -54.89 46.09
C VAL A 5 -44.64 -54.44 45.10
N TRP A 6 -44.57 -55.08 43.92
CA TRP A 6 -43.62 -54.72 42.87
C TRP A 6 -43.85 -53.31 42.29
N ARG A 7 -45.09 -52.83 42.24
CA ARG A 7 -45.38 -51.45 41.79
C ARG A 7 -44.99 -50.41 42.84
N THR A 8 -45.12 -50.71 44.13
CA THR A 8 -44.62 -49.83 45.20
C THR A 8 -43.09 -49.77 45.29
N LEU A 9 -42.37 -50.91 45.14
CA LEU A 9 -40.90 -50.87 45.08
C LEU A 9 -40.40 -50.10 43.85
N GLY A 10 -41.04 -50.30 42.68
CA GLY A 10 -40.69 -49.58 41.46
C GLY A 10 -40.79 -48.06 41.62
N LEU A 11 -41.89 -47.54 42.16
CA LEU A 11 -42.05 -46.10 42.40
C LEU A 11 -41.02 -45.55 43.40
N MET A 12 -40.69 -46.30 44.46
CA MET A 12 -39.69 -45.85 45.44
C MET A 12 -38.27 -45.79 44.86
N LEU A 13 -37.91 -46.71 43.95
CA LEU A 13 -36.64 -46.65 43.23
C LEU A 13 -36.57 -45.47 42.25
N ILE A 14 -37.66 -45.17 41.55
CA ILE A 14 -37.75 -44.02 40.63
C ILE A 14 -37.64 -42.70 41.40
N LEU A 15 -38.33 -42.57 42.55
CA LEU A 15 -38.21 -41.39 43.43
C LEU A 15 -36.81 -41.26 44.06
N ALA A 16 -36.18 -42.36 44.45
CA ALA A 16 -34.79 -42.34 44.94
C ALA A 16 -33.80 -41.90 43.85
N ALA A 17 -33.98 -42.36 42.60
CA ALA A 17 -33.17 -41.93 41.46
C ALA A 17 -33.38 -40.43 41.14
N ALA A 18 -34.63 -39.94 41.16
CA ALA A 18 -34.94 -38.52 40.97
C ALA A 18 -34.30 -37.63 42.06
N CYS A 19 -34.32 -38.07 43.33
CA CYS A 19 -33.64 -37.35 44.41
C CYS A 19 -32.11 -37.43 44.36
N LEU A 20 -31.52 -38.43 43.68
CA LEU A 20 -30.07 -38.49 43.45
C LEU A 20 -29.62 -37.63 42.26
N LEU A 21 -30.45 -37.51 41.21
CA LEU A 21 -30.22 -36.58 40.09
C LEU A 21 -30.32 -35.10 40.53
N LEU A 22 -31.08 -34.79 41.57
CA LEU A 22 -31.20 -33.45 42.16
C LEU A 22 -30.06 -33.04 43.11
N VAL A 23 -29.02 -33.87 43.27
CA VAL A 23 -27.85 -33.60 44.13
C VAL A 23 -26.53 -33.82 43.36
N ALA A 24 -26.59 -33.94 42.02
CA ALA A 24 -25.44 -34.27 41.17
C ALA A 24 -25.31 -33.35 39.93
N CYS A 25 -25.80 -32.10 40.02
CA CYS A 25 -25.35 -31.01 39.15
C CYS A 25 -25.50 -29.68 39.89
N ALA A 26 -24.51 -29.38 40.72
CA ALA A 26 -24.26 -28.05 41.27
C ALA A 26 -22.79 -27.71 40.99
N ASP A 27 -22.55 -26.49 40.53
CA ASP A 27 -21.25 -25.87 40.32
C ASP A 27 -20.26 -26.61 39.38
N THR A 28 -20.60 -26.63 38.09
CA THR A 28 -19.61 -26.24 37.07
C THR A 28 -20.03 -24.86 36.53
N ALA A 29 -19.09 -23.92 36.54
CA ALA A 29 -19.26 -22.48 36.37
C ALA A 29 -20.30 -22.02 35.33
N SER A 30 -21.00 -20.94 35.68
CA SER A 30 -21.57 -19.98 34.74
C SER A 30 -20.47 -19.12 34.10
N ASP A 31 -20.91 -18.03 33.46
CA ASP A 31 -20.18 -16.82 33.06
C ASP A 31 -19.98 -16.76 31.52
N ASP A 32 -20.62 -15.87 30.77
CA ASP A 32 -21.57 -14.81 31.19
C ASP A 32 -22.58 -14.49 30.05
N ILE A 33 -23.74 -15.17 30.01
CA ILE A 33 -24.89 -14.64 29.23
C ILE A 33 -25.56 -13.56 30.07
N VAL A 34 -24.99 -12.37 29.99
CA VAL A 34 -25.61 -11.14 30.51
C VAL A 34 -26.83 -10.86 29.64
N ARG A 35 -28.03 -10.92 30.23
CA ARG A 35 -29.29 -10.80 29.49
C ARG A 35 -29.74 -9.34 29.39
N VAL A 36 -30.38 -9.00 28.28
CA VAL A 36 -31.16 -7.77 28.14
C VAL A 36 -32.28 -7.71 29.20
N GLU A 37 -32.16 -6.79 30.16
CA GLU A 37 -33.19 -6.51 31.18
C GLU A 37 -34.17 -5.40 30.72
N SER A 38 -33.71 -4.47 29.88
CA SER A 38 -34.56 -3.46 29.25
C SER A 38 -33.98 -2.95 27.93
N VAL A 39 -34.86 -2.59 27.00
CA VAL A 39 -34.53 -1.74 25.84
C VAL A 39 -34.73 -0.28 26.24
N GLN A 40 -33.80 0.58 25.88
CA GLN A 40 -33.83 2.02 26.12
C GLN A 40 -33.51 2.78 24.82
N ILE A 41 -33.93 4.04 24.75
CA ILE A 41 -33.58 4.99 23.68
C ILE A 41 -33.50 6.38 24.31
N GLU A 42 -32.76 7.30 23.68
CA GLU A 42 -32.54 8.65 24.24
C GLU A 42 -33.82 9.49 24.29
N ASP A 43 -34.64 9.42 23.22
CA ASP A 43 -35.99 9.99 23.20
C ASP A 43 -37.00 8.93 22.72
N PRO A 44 -37.94 8.47 23.56
CA PRO A 44 -39.01 7.56 23.17
C PRO A 44 -40.16 8.26 22.42
N HIS A 45 -40.04 9.55 22.10
CA HIS A 45 -41.03 10.31 21.34
C HIS A 45 -40.35 11.10 20.20
N VAL A 46 -40.34 10.52 19.00
CA VAL A 46 -39.81 11.17 17.79
C VAL A 46 -40.92 11.86 16.98
N TYR A 47 -40.55 12.92 16.27
CA TYR A 47 -41.47 13.70 15.42
C TYR A 47 -41.00 13.66 13.97
N LEU A 48 -41.94 13.54 13.03
CA LEU A 48 -41.71 13.50 11.59
C LEU A 48 -42.61 14.49 10.84
N GLY A 49 -42.08 15.09 9.78
CA GLY A 49 -42.86 15.86 8.82
C GLY A 49 -43.61 14.95 7.83
N PRO A 50 -44.51 15.50 7.01
CA PRO A 50 -45.11 14.75 5.90
C PRO A 50 -44.04 14.44 4.83
N ALA A 51 -44.42 13.69 3.78
CA ALA A 51 -43.48 13.21 2.75
C ALA A 51 -42.67 14.32 2.03
N ASP A 52 -43.12 15.58 2.06
CA ASP A 52 -42.44 16.77 1.52
C ASP A 52 -41.46 17.47 2.50
N GLY A 53 -41.30 16.95 3.72
CA GLY A 53 -40.37 17.46 4.75
C GLY A 53 -39.34 16.43 5.21
N VAL A 54 -38.81 16.61 6.44
CA VAL A 54 -37.99 15.56 7.09
C VAL A 54 -38.93 14.45 7.57
N ASN A 55 -39.08 13.47 6.68
CA ASN A 55 -40.08 12.41 6.72
C ASN A 55 -39.52 11.07 7.26
N THR A 56 -38.24 11.02 7.65
CA THR A 56 -37.52 9.79 7.99
C THR A 56 -36.61 10.01 9.21
N VAL A 57 -36.52 9.01 10.10
CA VAL A 57 -35.65 9.00 11.28
C VAL A 57 -35.08 7.60 11.53
N GLN A 58 -33.80 7.51 11.86
CA GLN A 58 -33.17 6.28 12.36
C GLN A 58 -33.39 6.17 13.87
N LEU A 59 -34.09 5.14 14.34
CA LEU A 59 -34.16 4.85 15.77
C LEU A 59 -32.82 4.23 16.23
N LYS A 60 -32.27 4.73 17.34
CA LYS A 60 -31.01 4.23 17.93
C LYS A 60 -31.20 3.75 19.39
N PRO A 61 -32.05 2.72 19.61
CA PRO A 61 -32.16 2.11 20.92
C PRO A 61 -30.87 1.36 21.30
N TRP A 62 -30.71 1.06 22.58
CA TRP A 62 -29.69 0.19 23.14
C TRP A 62 -30.30 -0.68 24.23
N VAL A 63 -29.60 -1.75 24.59
CA VAL A 63 -30.01 -2.63 25.70
C VAL A 63 -29.30 -2.27 27.00
N MET A 64 -29.94 -2.62 28.12
CA MET A 64 -29.36 -2.55 29.45
C MET A 64 -29.44 -3.92 30.15
N PRO A 65 -28.39 -4.31 30.90
CA PRO A 65 -27.10 -3.63 31.05
C PRO A 65 -26.29 -3.63 29.74
N ARG A 66 -25.42 -2.64 29.54
CA ARG A 66 -24.71 -2.41 28.25
C ARG A 66 -23.69 -3.50 27.86
N ASN A 67 -23.40 -4.44 28.74
CA ASN A 67 -22.57 -5.62 28.48
C ASN A 67 -23.42 -6.89 28.24
N ALA A 68 -24.69 -6.75 27.86
CA ALA A 68 -25.53 -7.87 27.46
C ALA A 68 -24.96 -8.57 26.22
N THR A 69 -24.92 -9.90 26.23
CA THR A 69 -24.34 -10.73 25.15
C THR A 69 -25.40 -11.25 24.16
N ASN A 70 -26.60 -10.67 24.23
CA ASN A 70 -27.75 -10.98 23.38
C ASN A 70 -28.50 -9.68 23.03
N ASP A 71 -27.73 -8.66 22.64
CA ASP A 71 -28.12 -7.26 22.57
C ASP A 71 -28.86 -6.86 21.29
N ALA A 72 -28.99 -7.75 20.30
CA ALA A 72 -29.72 -7.52 19.06
C ALA A 72 -31.14 -6.97 19.29
N ILE A 73 -31.50 -5.90 18.59
CA ILE A 73 -32.79 -5.19 18.70
C ILE A 73 -33.53 -5.27 17.36
N GLY A 74 -34.75 -5.80 17.39
CA GLY A 74 -35.69 -5.79 16.27
C GLY A 74 -36.65 -4.61 16.33
N PHE A 75 -37.19 -4.23 15.17
CA PHE A 75 -38.12 -3.11 14.99
C PHE A 75 -39.40 -3.56 14.29
N ARG A 76 -40.56 -3.02 14.70
CA ARG A 76 -41.85 -3.22 14.00
C ARG A 76 -42.90 -2.19 14.41
N LEU A 77 -43.93 -1.98 13.59
CA LEU A 77 -45.14 -1.26 14.02
C LEU A 77 -45.90 -2.04 15.10
N VAL A 78 -46.41 -1.34 16.11
CA VAL A 78 -47.32 -1.91 17.14
C VAL A 78 -48.70 -2.23 16.55
N ASN A 79 -49.15 -1.45 15.57
CA ASN A 79 -50.36 -1.68 14.79
C ASN A 79 -50.00 -1.82 13.31
N ILE A 80 -50.14 -3.03 12.76
CA ILE A 80 -49.78 -3.32 11.36
C ILE A 80 -50.58 -2.50 10.34
N ASN A 81 -51.79 -2.03 10.70
CA ASN A 81 -52.62 -1.21 9.81
C ASN A 81 -52.02 0.19 9.57
N ASP A 82 -51.12 0.65 10.44
CA ASP A 82 -50.43 1.92 10.24
C ASP A 82 -49.28 1.84 9.22
N SER A 83 -49.02 0.66 8.64
CA SER A 83 -48.10 0.47 7.49
C SER A 83 -48.50 1.27 6.26
N ALA A 84 -49.78 1.65 6.16
CA ALA A 84 -50.28 2.59 5.15
C ALA A 84 -49.76 4.02 5.34
N TYR A 85 -49.18 4.36 6.49
CA TYR A 85 -48.76 5.72 6.86
C TYR A 85 -47.29 5.81 7.31
N LEU A 86 -46.74 4.76 7.93
CA LEU A 86 -45.32 4.64 8.29
C LEU A 86 -44.73 3.34 7.73
N ARG A 87 -43.48 3.38 7.27
CA ARG A 87 -42.63 2.22 7.05
C ARG A 87 -41.64 2.11 8.20
N VAL A 88 -41.26 0.88 8.54
CA VAL A 88 -40.21 0.56 9.52
C VAL A 88 -39.34 -0.49 8.87
N MET A 89 -38.04 -0.21 8.73
CA MET A 89 -37.04 -1.12 8.17
C MET A 89 -36.32 -1.89 9.28
N SER A 90 -35.63 -2.98 8.92
CA SER A 90 -34.95 -3.90 9.86
C SER A 90 -33.79 -3.26 10.62
N ASP A 91 -33.14 -2.25 10.03
CA ASP A 91 -32.11 -1.40 10.65
C ASP A 91 -32.66 -0.46 11.74
N GLY A 92 -33.98 -0.24 11.81
CA GLY A 92 -34.63 0.74 12.68
C GLY A 92 -34.91 2.10 12.04
N THR A 93 -34.72 2.25 10.72
CA THR A 93 -35.20 3.41 9.97
C THR A 93 -36.73 3.42 9.91
N VAL A 94 -37.33 4.53 10.32
CA VAL A 94 -38.78 4.79 10.26
C VAL A 94 -39.03 5.94 9.27
N SER A 95 -39.94 5.77 8.31
CA SER A 95 -40.25 6.80 7.30
C SER A 95 -41.75 6.94 7.02
N VAL A 96 -42.21 8.14 6.67
CA VAL A 96 -43.62 8.43 6.37
C VAL A 96 -43.98 7.96 4.97
N ALA A 97 -44.88 6.98 4.89
CA ALA A 97 -45.42 6.43 3.64
C ALA A 97 -46.51 7.32 3.03
N HIS A 98 -47.37 7.91 3.87
CA HIS A 98 -48.53 8.71 3.45
C HIS A 98 -49.01 9.60 4.60
N PHE A 99 -49.47 10.82 4.29
CA PHE A 99 -50.07 11.72 5.28
C PHE A 99 -50.98 12.78 4.63
N GLU A 100 -52.28 12.75 4.95
CA GLU A 100 -53.31 13.67 4.41
C GLU A 100 -53.98 14.53 5.51
N GLY A 101 -53.40 14.56 6.71
CA GLY A 101 -53.94 15.30 7.86
C GLY A 101 -53.45 16.75 7.94
N SER A 102 -54.24 17.60 8.60
CA SER A 102 -53.81 18.92 9.10
C SER A 102 -53.64 18.95 10.63
N GLU A 103 -53.76 17.80 11.28
CA GLU A 103 -53.62 17.61 12.72
C GLU A 103 -52.55 16.53 12.96
N ALA A 104 -51.77 16.67 14.03
CA ALA A 104 -50.75 15.71 14.41
C ALA A 104 -51.36 14.32 14.70
N LYS A 105 -50.73 13.24 14.22
CA LYS A 105 -51.15 11.86 14.49
C LYS A 105 -49.98 11.03 15.02
N ASP A 106 -50.24 10.38 16.15
CA ASP A 106 -49.30 9.47 16.80
C ASP A 106 -49.39 8.05 16.23
N TYR A 107 -48.21 7.43 16.09
CA TYR A 107 -47.98 6.04 15.74
C TYR A 107 -47.01 5.43 16.75
N TYR A 108 -46.90 4.10 16.79
CA TYR A 108 -46.03 3.42 17.75
C TYR A 108 -45.17 2.35 17.07
N VAL A 109 -43.86 2.46 17.25
CA VAL A 109 -42.83 1.54 16.74
C VAL A 109 -42.19 0.83 17.93
N ARG A 110 -42.26 -0.50 17.95
CA ARG A 110 -41.68 -1.35 18.99
C ARG A 110 -40.23 -1.67 18.67
N CYS A 111 -39.33 -1.21 19.53
CA CYS A 111 -37.96 -1.71 19.64
C CYS A 111 -37.95 -2.85 20.67
N TYR A 112 -37.56 -4.07 20.28
CA TYR A 112 -37.60 -5.25 21.16
C TYR A 112 -36.30 -6.04 21.09
N SER A 113 -35.85 -6.66 22.19
CA SER A 113 -34.74 -7.61 22.11
C SER A 113 -35.17 -8.79 21.22
N VAL A 114 -34.35 -9.14 20.23
CA VAL A 114 -34.65 -10.26 19.32
C VAL A 114 -34.72 -11.57 20.12
N HIS A 115 -33.84 -11.73 21.11
CA HIS A 115 -33.72 -12.95 21.93
C HIS A 115 -34.70 -13.01 23.11
N ASP A 116 -35.30 -11.90 23.53
CA ASP A 116 -36.49 -11.89 24.38
C ASP A 116 -37.48 -10.78 23.96
N PRO A 117 -38.41 -11.07 23.02
CA PRO A 117 -39.38 -10.10 22.55
C PRO A 117 -40.42 -9.64 23.60
N SER A 118 -40.37 -10.16 24.83
CA SER A 118 -41.12 -9.61 25.96
C SER A 118 -40.43 -8.38 26.58
N VAL A 119 -39.13 -8.21 26.36
CA VAL A 119 -38.35 -7.03 26.74
C VAL A 119 -38.32 -6.04 25.56
N TYR A 120 -39.13 -4.99 25.66
CA TYR A 120 -39.33 -4.02 24.58
C TYR A 120 -39.61 -2.61 25.10
N LEU A 121 -39.48 -1.64 24.19
CA LEU A 121 -39.90 -0.25 24.34
C LEU A 121 -40.72 0.16 23.11
N ASP A 122 -41.90 0.75 23.33
CA ASP A 122 -42.71 1.34 22.26
C ASP A 122 -42.36 2.82 22.13
N VAL A 123 -41.74 3.19 21.00
CA VAL A 123 -41.41 4.57 20.62
C VAL A 123 -42.63 5.22 19.96
N CYS A 124 -43.05 6.37 20.47
CA CYS A 124 -44.08 7.19 19.83
C CYS A 124 -43.46 7.93 18.63
N VAL A 125 -44.13 7.86 17.48
CA VAL A 125 -43.76 8.58 16.25
C VAL A 125 -44.93 9.49 15.88
N THR A 126 -44.83 10.78 16.19
CA THR A 126 -45.85 11.76 15.79
C THR A 126 -45.54 12.28 14.40
N VAL A 127 -46.45 12.08 13.44
CA VAL A 127 -46.39 12.75 12.14
C VAL A 127 -47.24 14.01 12.18
N GLU A 128 -46.63 15.16 11.90
CA GLU A 128 -47.31 16.46 11.87
C GLU A 128 -46.74 17.39 10.78
N ARG A 129 -47.59 18.25 10.20
CA ARG A 129 -47.14 19.35 9.34
C ARG A 129 -46.95 20.62 10.18
N VAL A 130 -45.71 20.95 10.49
CA VAL A 130 -45.34 22.21 11.17
C VAL A 130 -44.31 22.98 10.36
N GLY A 131 -44.34 24.31 10.49
CA GLY A 131 -43.36 25.19 9.86
C GLY A 131 -42.14 25.43 10.75
N VAL A 132 -41.01 25.79 10.13
CA VAL A 132 -39.81 26.24 10.84
C VAL A 132 -40.18 27.47 11.69
N LYS A 133 -39.71 27.48 12.94
CA LYS A 133 -39.92 28.56 13.93
C LYS A 133 -38.64 29.33 14.25
N LYS A 134 -37.48 28.70 14.06
CA LYS A 134 -36.14 29.30 14.21
C LYS A 134 -35.11 28.57 13.34
N ILE A 135 -34.10 29.31 12.89
CA ILE A 135 -32.90 28.81 12.19
C ILE A 135 -31.69 29.09 13.10
N SER A 136 -30.73 28.18 13.16
CA SER A 136 -29.51 28.31 13.96
C SER A 136 -28.34 27.53 13.36
N PHE A 137 -27.14 27.69 13.92
CA PHE A 137 -25.91 27.03 13.43
C PHE A 137 -25.08 26.51 14.60
N ASN A 138 -24.48 25.34 14.46
CA ASN A 138 -23.52 24.79 15.40
C ASN A 138 -22.35 24.15 14.63
N PRO A 139 -21.12 24.71 14.66
CA PRO A 139 -20.75 25.94 15.37
C PRO A 139 -21.42 27.19 14.77
N SER A 140 -21.65 28.21 15.60
CA SER A 140 -22.15 29.52 15.14
C SER A 140 -21.09 30.39 14.45
N THR A 141 -19.84 29.90 14.42
CA THR A 141 -18.67 30.55 13.81
C THR A 141 -17.85 29.51 13.08
N VAL A 142 -17.58 29.74 11.80
CA VAL A 142 -16.73 28.88 10.96
C VAL A 142 -15.41 29.60 10.69
N VAL A 143 -14.29 28.88 10.82
CA VAL A 143 -12.96 29.37 10.45
C VAL A 143 -12.62 28.80 9.08
N LEU A 144 -12.26 29.66 8.13
CA LEU A 144 -11.82 29.25 6.79
C LEU A 144 -10.36 29.67 6.57
N ASN A 145 -9.62 28.87 5.82
CA ASN A 145 -8.28 29.22 5.38
C ASN A 145 -8.34 29.87 3.98
N ILE A 146 -7.66 31.00 3.78
CA ILE A 146 -7.65 31.73 2.51
C ILE A 146 -7.04 30.93 1.35
N ASN A 147 -6.21 29.92 1.64
CA ASN A 147 -5.63 29.04 0.62
C ASN A 147 -6.59 27.93 0.15
N ASN A 148 -7.61 27.57 0.96
CA ASN A 148 -8.58 26.55 0.56
C ASN A 148 -9.63 27.16 -0.39
N LYS A 149 -9.75 26.58 -1.58
CA LYS A 149 -10.69 26.99 -2.63
C LYS A 149 -11.97 26.15 -2.65
N GLU A 150 -12.04 25.08 -1.87
CA GLU A 150 -13.27 24.32 -1.66
C GLU A 150 -14.29 25.18 -0.89
N PRO A 151 -15.52 25.36 -1.40
CA PRO A 151 -16.53 26.15 -0.70
C PRO A 151 -17.06 25.41 0.54
N TYR A 152 -17.17 26.14 1.65
CA TYR A 152 -17.88 25.65 2.83
C TYR A 152 -19.39 25.71 2.61
N VAL A 153 -20.07 24.56 2.63
CA VAL A 153 -21.53 24.49 2.51
C VAL A 153 -22.19 24.87 3.85
N VAL A 154 -23.06 25.88 3.85
CA VAL A 154 -23.80 26.28 5.06
C VAL A 154 -24.79 25.19 5.48
N GLN A 155 -24.64 24.68 6.70
CA GLN A 155 -25.51 23.67 7.31
C GLN A 155 -26.46 24.29 8.35
N PRO A 156 -27.71 24.66 7.99
CA PRO A 156 -28.68 25.24 8.90
C PRO A 156 -29.35 24.18 9.81
N ILE A 157 -29.45 24.50 11.10
CA ILE A 157 -30.23 23.74 12.08
C ILE A 157 -31.60 24.40 12.23
N PHE A 158 -32.63 23.70 11.78
CA PHE A 158 -34.03 24.13 11.86
C PHE A 158 -34.66 23.71 13.20
N GLU A 159 -35.49 24.58 13.78
CA GLU A 159 -36.25 24.29 15.00
C GLU A 159 -37.75 24.51 14.74
N PRO A 160 -38.62 23.49 14.90
CA PRO A 160 -38.29 22.10 15.25
C PRO A 160 -37.66 21.36 14.05
N ALA A 161 -36.87 20.31 14.33
CA ALA A 161 -36.00 19.68 13.33
C ALA A 161 -36.75 18.92 12.22
N HIS A 162 -37.98 18.50 12.46
CA HIS A 162 -38.85 17.79 11.50
C HIS A 162 -39.71 18.71 10.62
N ALA A 163 -39.73 20.02 10.89
CA ALA A 163 -40.59 20.98 10.18
C ALA A 163 -40.47 20.89 8.65
N ALA A 164 -41.58 20.92 7.93
CA ALA A 164 -41.58 20.84 6.47
C ALA A 164 -41.52 22.23 5.83
N ASP A 165 -42.43 23.13 6.23
CA ASP A 165 -42.60 24.43 5.60
C ASP A 165 -41.56 25.46 6.08
N GLY A 166 -40.95 26.21 5.14
CA GLY A 166 -40.02 27.30 5.43
C GLY A 166 -38.52 26.95 5.39
N ARG A 167 -38.15 25.82 4.77
CA ARG A 167 -36.74 25.41 4.54
C ARG A 167 -36.06 26.06 3.34
N ASP A 168 -36.80 26.74 2.44
CA ASP A 168 -36.20 27.47 1.32
C ASP A 168 -35.37 28.65 1.85
N LEU A 169 -34.06 28.66 1.62
CA LEU A 169 -33.15 29.68 2.15
C LEU A 169 -32.55 30.58 1.08
N THR A 170 -32.23 31.79 1.50
CA THR A 170 -31.44 32.79 0.77
C THR A 170 -30.25 33.20 1.61
N TYR A 171 -29.10 33.39 0.95
CA TYR A 171 -27.82 33.68 1.58
C TYR A 171 -27.27 35.02 1.08
N GLU A 172 -26.72 35.83 1.98
CA GLU A 172 -26.07 37.11 1.66
C GLU A 172 -24.85 37.31 2.57
N SER A 173 -23.68 37.57 2.00
CA SER A 173 -22.50 37.93 2.80
C SER A 173 -22.51 39.42 3.10
N LEU A 174 -22.46 39.79 4.39
CA LEU A 174 -22.37 41.20 4.81
C LEU A 174 -21.04 41.86 4.42
N ASN A 175 -20.03 41.08 4.02
CA ASN A 175 -18.80 41.57 3.40
C ASN A 175 -18.25 40.54 2.40
N PRO A 176 -18.65 40.62 1.11
CA PRO A 176 -18.18 39.74 0.04
C PRO A 176 -16.68 39.87 -0.29
N GLN A 177 -15.95 40.81 0.32
CA GLN A 177 -14.49 40.95 0.18
C GLN A 177 -13.71 40.14 1.23
N VAL A 178 -14.40 39.55 2.20
CA VAL A 178 -13.81 38.61 3.18
C VAL A 178 -14.22 37.18 2.83
N ALA A 179 -15.51 36.92 2.63
CA ALA A 179 -16.00 35.67 2.06
C ALA A 179 -17.24 35.94 1.21
N ALA A 180 -17.31 35.34 0.03
CA ALA A 180 -18.50 35.34 -0.82
C ALA A 180 -19.42 34.16 -0.45
N VAL A 181 -20.69 34.24 -0.85
CA VAL A 181 -21.64 33.12 -0.77
C VAL A 181 -22.49 33.10 -2.04
N ASP A 182 -22.81 31.91 -2.54
CA ASP A 182 -23.67 31.73 -3.72
C ASP A 182 -25.16 31.52 -3.35
N ALA A 183 -25.99 31.24 -4.35
CA ALA A 183 -27.42 31.00 -4.19
C ALA A 183 -27.76 29.67 -3.47
N TYR A 184 -26.83 28.73 -3.38
CA TYR A 184 -27.02 27.41 -2.77
C TYR A 184 -26.52 27.36 -1.32
N GLY A 185 -25.72 28.35 -0.90
CA GLY A 185 -25.14 28.44 0.45
C GLY A 185 -23.67 28.02 0.50
N ASN A 186 -22.99 27.96 -0.64
CA ASN A 186 -21.57 27.66 -0.73
C ASN A 186 -20.76 28.93 -0.42
N VAL A 187 -19.94 28.89 0.63
CA VAL A 187 -19.15 30.03 1.12
C VAL A 187 -17.69 29.88 0.70
N THR A 188 -17.16 30.83 -0.06
CA THR A 188 -15.77 30.84 -0.54
C THR A 188 -14.99 31.96 0.15
N PRO A 189 -13.79 31.71 0.70
CA PRO A 189 -12.95 32.78 1.25
C PRO A 189 -12.43 33.69 0.12
N VAL A 190 -12.37 34.99 0.38
CA VAL A 190 -11.99 36.05 -0.58
C VAL A 190 -10.91 36.97 -0.01
N GLY A 191 -10.87 37.17 1.30
CA GLY A 191 -9.87 38.01 1.96
C GLY A 191 -9.85 37.82 3.47
N ILE A 192 -8.71 38.12 4.08
CA ILE A 192 -8.48 37.94 5.52
C ILE A 192 -9.38 38.85 6.35
N GLY A 193 -10.04 38.29 7.37
CA GLY A 193 -10.87 39.05 8.30
C GLY A 193 -12.13 38.29 8.72
N LYS A 194 -13.08 39.01 9.32
CA LYS A 194 -14.34 38.43 9.79
C LYS A 194 -15.52 39.03 9.04
N THR A 195 -16.47 38.18 8.68
CA THR A 195 -17.73 38.55 8.04
C THR A 195 -18.88 37.73 8.65
N THR A 196 -20.08 37.90 8.11
CA THR A 196 -21.26 37.15 8.51
C THR A 196 -22.05 36.81 7.27
N ILE A 197 -22.43 35.55 7.13
CA ILE A 197 -23.45 35.14 6.17
C ILE A 197 -24.80 35.34 6.85
N TRP A 198 -25.57 36.27 6.31
CA TRP A 198 -26.99 36.42 6.61
C TRP A 198 -27.75 35.31 5.89
N VAL A 199 -28.59 34.60 6.63
CA VAL A 199 -29.37 33.47 6.12
C VAL A 199 -30.82 33.73 6.45
N SER A 200 -31.70 33.70 5.44
CA SER A 200 -33.12 33.98 5.65
C SER A 200 -34.02 33.10 4.81
N SER A 201 -35.21 32.78 5.30
CA SER A 201 -36.18 32.02 4.52
C SER A 201 -36.70 32.80 3.30
N MET A 202 -37.10 32.10 2.24
CA MET A 202 -37.73 32.72 1.05
C MET A 202 -39.20 33.05 1.32
N TYR A 203 -39.92 32.12 1.94
CA TYR A 203 -41.29 32.28 2.40
C TYR A 203 -41.31 32.40 3.92
N GLY A 204 -42.37 33.01 4.46
CA GLY A 204 -42.55 33.03 5.91
C GLY A 204 -42.78 31.62 6.45
N GLY A 205 -42.36 31.39 7.70
CA GLY A 205 -42.75 30.17 8.42
C GLY A 205 -44.26 30.15 8.72
N GLU A 206 -44.68 29.30 9.65
CA GLU A 206 -46.09 28.98 9.99
C GLU A 206 -47.02 30.21 10.25
N PHE A 207 -46.46 31.41 10.45
CA PHE A 207 -47.19 32.66 10.68
C PHE A 207 -46.78 33.84 9.74
N GLY A 208 -46.20 33.54 8.57
CA GLY A 208 -46.06 34.50 7.46
C GLY A 208 -44.93 35.54 7.57
N ASN A 209 -44.12 35.50 8.63
CA ASN A 209 -42.90 36.32 8.75
C ASN A 209 -41.66 35.55 8.28
N ARG A 210 -40.75 36.24 7.59
CA ARG A 210 -39.43 35.73 7.20
C ARG A 210 -38.62 35.37 8.45
N LEU A 211 -37.98 34.20 8.47
CA LEU A 211 -36.98 33.87 9.49
C LEU A 211 -35.60 34.32 9.04
N GLU A 212 -34.77 34.76 9.98
CA GLU A 212 -33.42 35.26 9.73
C GLU A 212 -32.44 34.72 10.79
N ALA A 213 -31.23 34.39 10.36
CA ALA A 213 -30.14 33.88 11.17
C ALA A 213 -28.78 34.37 10.64
N GLN A 214 -27.73 34.24 11.45
CA GLN A 214 -26.39 34.72 11.15
C GLN A 214 -25.36 33.63 11.42
N LEU A 215 -24.52 33.34 10.42
CA LEU A 215 -23.33 32.50 10.58
C LEU A 215 -22.08 33.40 10.51
N ALA A 216 -21.28 33.43 11.57
CA ALA A 216 -20.02 34.17 11.55
C ALA A 216 -18.94 33.40 10.77
N ILE A 217 -18.19 34.09 9.91
CA ILE A 217 -17.06 33.53 9.17
C ILE A 217 -15.79 34.28 9.58
N ASP A 218 -14.72 33.54 9.85
CA ASP A 218 -13.41 34.03 10.29
C ASP A 218 -12.33 33.50 9.33
N VAL A 219 -12.04 34.28 8.27
CA VAL A 219 -11.08 33.90 7.23
C VAL A 219 -9.67 34.27 7.66
N ARG A 220 -8.79 33.28 7.72
CA ARG A 220 -7.41 33.37 8.24
C ARG A 220 -6.38 33.01 7.18
N TYR A 221 -5.13 33.32 7.47
CA TYR A 221 -3.99 32.98 6.63
C TYR A 221 -3.75 31.46 6.60
N GLY A 222 -3.05 31.06 5.54
CA GLY A 222 -2.41 29.76 5.38
C GLY A 222 -1.46 29.43 6.53
N ASP A 223 -1.14 28.15 6.62
CA ASP A 223 -0.19 27.65 7.61
C ASP A 223 1.17 28.33 7.47
N LEU A 224 1.90 28.46 8.59
CA LEU A 224 3.22 29.07 8.60
C LEU A 224 4.18 28.30 7.66
N ASN A 225 4.41 28.86 6.48
CA ASN A 225 5.23 28.28 5.42
C ASN A 225 6.41 29.21 5.09
N TYR A 226 7.52 28.97 5.79
CA TYR A 226 8.75 29.75 5.69
C TYR A 226 9.96 28.82 5.52
N LYS A 227 10.99 29.31 4.82
CA LYS A 227 12.29 28.67 4.65
C LYS A 227 13.37 29.50 5.34
N LEU A 228 14.26 28.82 6.07
CA LEU A 228 15.45 29.42 6.68
C LEU A 228 16.63 29.27 5.73
N GLU A 229 17.27 30.38 5.36
CA GLU A 229 18.32 30.43 4.34
C GLU A 229 19.59 31.09 4.87
N MET A 230 20.75 30.51 4.57
CA MET A 230 22.06 31.11 4.88
C MET A 230 22.39 32.24 3.90
N VAL A 231 22.84 33.37 4.44
CA VAL A 231 23.28 34.56 3.68
C VAL A 231 24.78 34.79 3.84
N SER A 232 25.38 34.31 4.93
CA SER A 232 26.84 34.16 5.06
C SER A 232 27.30 32.82 4.49
N ASP A 233 28.58 32.71 4.17
CA ASP A 233 29.20 31.45 3.72
C ASP A 233 29.04 30.33 4.76
N ALA A 234 28.88 29.08 4.32
CA ALA A 234 28.66 27.93 5.21
C ALA A 234 29.80 27.72 6.21
N SER A 235 31.04 28.11 5.88
CA SER A 235 32.18 28.07 6.82
C SER A 235 31.96 28.96 8.05
N SER A 236 31.09 29.97 8.01
CA SER A 236 30.74 30.79 9.18
C SER A 236 30.01 30.00 10.28
N MET A 237 29.53 28.79 10.00
CA MET A 237 29.01 27.83 10.99
C MET A 237 30.12 27.06 11.72
N LYS A 238 31.39 27.23 11.33
CA LYS A 238 32.58 26.81 12.08
C LYS A 238 33.26 28.06 12.64
N GLN A 239 33.32 28.18 13.95
CA GLN A 239 33.76 29.41 14.65
C GLN A 239 35.02 29.17 15.48
N ILE A 240 35.89 30.19 15.57
CA ILE A 240 37.15 30.12 16.32
C ILE A 240 37.06 31.03 17.56
N VAL A 241 37.35 30.49 18.74
CA VAL A 241 37.41 31.29 19.98
C VAL A 241 38.43 32.42 19.83
N GLY A 242 37.98 33.66 20.07
CA GLY A 242 38.77 34.87 19.90
C GLY A 242 38.75 35.47 18.47
N ARG A 243 38.36 34.69 17.45
CA ARG A 243 38.15 35.14 16.06
C ARG A 243 36.74 34.76 15.56
N PRO A 244 35.65 35.29 16.16
CA PRO A 244 34.29 34.94 15.75
C PRO A 244 33.82 35.76 14.54
N GLU A 245 33.09 35.10 13.63
CA GLU A 245 32.52 35.66 12.41
C GLU A 245 31.01 35.93 12.57
N THR A 246 30.50 36.92 11.84
CA THR A 246 29.05 37.21 11.82
C THR A 246 28.32 36.27 10.87
N ILE A 247 27.53 35.37 11.45
CA ILE A 247 26.57 34.52 10.75
C ILE A 247 25.40 35.38 10.30
N ARG A 248 24.93 35.18 9.06
CA ARG A 248 23.76 35.86 8.50
C ARG A 248 22.77 34.84 7.96
N MET A 249 21.51 34.98 8.34
CA MET A 249 20.42 34.14 7.85
C MET A 249 19.19 34.99 7.51
N THR A 250 18.32 34.48 6.64
CA THR A 250 17.04 35.11 6.32
C THR A 250 15.88 34.10 6.34
N LEU A 251 14.67 34.61 6.53
CA LEU A 251 13.41 33.87 6.53
C LEU A 251 12.58 34.26 5.31
N SER A 252 12.69 33.45 4.27
CA SER A 252 11.91 33.58 3.05
C SER A 252 10.52 32.98 3.24
N GLN A 253 9.49 33.73 2.87
CA GLN A 253 8.10 33.27 2.88
C GLN A 253 7.85 32.50 1.60
N MET A 254 7.32 31.27 1.73
CA MET A 254 7.19 30.33 0.61
C MET A 254 5.80 30.35 -0.06
N ASP A 255 4.80 30.92 0.61
CA ASP A 255 3.40 30.98 0.17
C ASP A 255 2.86 32.42 0.37
N GLU A 256 2.18 32.99 -0.63
CA GLU A 256 1.53 34.30 -0.53
C GLU A 256 0.33 34.30 0.44
N PHE A 257 -0.26 33.13 0.68
CA PHE A 257 -1.38 32.93 1.59
C PHE A 257 -0.95 32.72 3.05
N CYS A 258 0.32 32.41 3.32
CA CYS A 258 0.88 32.32 4.67
C CYS A 258 0.87 33.69 5.39
N ASP A 259 0.78 33.68 6.72
CA ASP A 259 0.90 34.89 7.55
C ASP A 259 2.21 35.65 7.23
N PRO A 260 2.15 36.91 6.75
CA PRO A 260 3.32 37.68 6.37
C PRO A 260 4.03 38.37 7.56
N ALA A 261 3.43 38.37 8.76
CA ALA A 261 3.95 39.07 9.94
C ALA A 261 3.89 38.25 11.26
N PRO A 262 4.35 36.98 11.28
CA PRO A 262 4.42 36.19 12.50
C PRO A 262 5.40 36.80 13.52
N GLN A 263 5.23 36.45 14.80
CA GLN A 263 6.26 36.70 15.81
C GLN A 263 7.45 35.77 15.56
N ILE A 264 8.65 36.32 15.41
CA ILE A 264 9.88 35.58 15.10
C ILE A 264 10.81 35.67 16.30
N ARG A 265 11.22 34.52 16.84
CA ARG A 265 12.21 34.43 17.92
C ARG A 265 13.41 33.60 17.49
N TRP A 266 14.58 34.20 17.59
CA TRP A 266 15.84 33.55 17.25
C TRP A 266 16.54 33.00 18.50
N TYR A 267 17.07 31.79 18.40
CA TYR A 267 17.80 31.07 19.44
C TYR A 267 19.09 30.46 18.88
N VAL A 268 20.05 30.18 19.76
CA VAL A 268 21.19 29.31 19.51
C VAL A 268 21.20 28.19 20.54
N GLY A 269 21.02 26.94 20.09
CA GLY A 269 20.65 25.83 20.95
C GLY A 269 19.35 26.12 21.71
N ASN A 270 19.43 26.24 23.03
CA ASN A 270 18.30 26.65 23.89
C ASN A 270 18.42 28.10 24.42
N LEU A 271 19.40 28.88 23.95
CA LEU A 271 19.66 30.25 24.42
C LEU A 271 19.05 31.29 23.45
N PRO A 272 18.17 32.21 23.91
CA PRO A 272 17.60 33.23 23.04
C PRO A 272 18.63 34.29 22.61
N ILE A 273 18.67 34.61 21.31
CA ILE A 273 19.55 35.63 20.72
C ILE A 273 18.94 37.02 20.97
N ASN A 274 19.26 37.61 22.11
CA ASN A 274 18.73 38.90 22.57
C ASN A 274 19.50 40.12 22.01
N GLU A 275 20.08 40.02 20.81
CA GLU A 275 20.76 41.16 20.18
C GLU A 275 19.73 42.20 19.66
N PRO A 276 20.02 43.52 19.79
CA PRO A 276 19.05 44.56 19.43
C PRO A 276 18.65 44.51 17.95
N GLY A 277 17.36 44.32 17.67
CA GLY A 277 16.82 44.27 16.30
C GLY A 277 16.78 42.89 15.66
N VAL A 278 17.14 41.82 16.38
CA VAL A 278 17.02 40.42 15.90
C VAL A 278 15.61 39.86 16.10
N GLN A 279 14.98 40.11 17.25
CA GLN A 279 13.66 39.57 17.56
C GLN A 279 12.57 40.26 16.71
N ASN A 280 11.63 39.48 16.16
CA ASN A 280 10.65 39.87 15.14
C ASN A 280 11.26 40.40 13.82
N ASN A 281 12.50 40.03 13.50
CA ASN A 281 13.15 40.33 12.23
C ASN A 281 13.28 39.05 11.40
N ARG A 282 12.96 39.12 10.08
CA ARG A 282 13.20 38.01 9.14
C ARG A 282 14.68 37.78 8.89
N ASN A 283 15.53 38.79 9.09
CA ASN A 283 16.98 38.69 8.93
C ASN A 283 17.67 38.56 10.29
N LEU A 284 18.49 37.52 10.45
CA LEU A 284 19.43 37.38 11.54
C LEU A 284 20.80 37.92 11.11
N GLU A 285 21.38 38.80 11.93
CA GLU A 285 22.83 38.90 12.06
C GLU A 285 23.19 38.45 13.48
N TYR A 286 24.16 37.53 13.62
CA TYR A 286 24.58 37.00 14.92
C TYR A 286 26.08 36.74 14.96
N THR A 287 26.76 37.05 16.07
CA THR A 287 28.19 36.70 16.24
C THR A 287 28.38 35.93 17.55
N PRO A 288 28.69 34.62 17.52
CA PRO A 288 28.83 33.80 18.72
C PRO A 288 30.13 34.10 19.48
N ARG A 289 30.10 35.10 20.38
CA ARG A 289 31.27 35.57 21.15
C ARG A 289 31.53 34.82 22.45
N THR A 290 30.54 34.08 22.97
CA THR A 290 30.54 33.56 24.36
C THR A 290 30.03 32.13 24.49
N LEU A 291 29.91 31.39 23.38
CA LEU A 291 29.49 29.99 23.41
C LEU A 291 30.67 29.07 23.80
N PRO A 292 30.45 28.08 24.69
CA PRO A 292 31.41 27.00 24.95
C PRO A 292 31.95 26.29 23.71
N VAL A 293 33.18 25.75 23.84
CA VAL A 293 33.81 24.87 22.84
C VAL A 293 33.34 23.44 23.04
N GLY A 294 33.14 22.70 21.95
CA GLY A 294 32.83 21.26 21.99
C GLY A 294 31.36 20.90 22.18
N GLU A 295 30.45 21.88 22.23
CA GLU A 295 29.01 21.67 22.08
C GLU A 295 28.60 21.97 20.62
N ASP A 296 27.70 21.15 20.09
CA ASP A 296 27.06 21.35 18.79
C ASP A 296 25.79 22.19 18.98
N TYR A 297 25.82 23.43 18.52
CA TYR A 297 24.65 24.31 18.54
C TYR A 297 23.89 24.23 17.22
N VAL A 298 22.62 24.63 17.25
CA VAL A 298 21.85 24.98 16.03
C VAL A 298 21.24 26.36 16.21
N ILE A 299 21.24 27.18 15.16
CA ILE A 299 20.45 28.41 15.14
C ILE A 299 19.01 28.00 14.83
N ARG A 300 18.07 28.48 15.63
CA ARG A 300 16.64 28.16 15.50
C ARG A 300 15.85 29.44 15.31
N ALA A 301 15.01 29.48 14.28
CA ALA A 301 13.96 30.47 14.12
C ALA A 301 12.63 29.83 14.56
N VAL A 302 12.04 30.33 15.64
CA VAL A 302 10.69 29.97 16.08
C VAL A 302 9.74 31.07 15.62
N LEU A 303 8.93 30.76 14.61
CA LEU A 303 7.88 31.63 14.08
C LEU A 303 6.56 31.24 14.74
N SER A 304 5.71 32.21 15.08
CA SER A 304 4.42 31.94 15.72
C SER A 304 3.37 32.99 15.42
N ASN A 305 2.11 32.55 15.33
CA ASN A 305 0.94 33.42 15.20
C ASN A 305 -0.09 33.09 16.30
N SER A 306 -1.35 33.49 16.16
CA SER A 306 -2.40 33.24 17.16
C SER A 306 -2.86 31.78 17.28
N THR A 307 -2.41 30.90 16.37
CA THR A 307 -2.88 29.51 16.24
C THR A 307 -1.78 28.48 16.03
N GLN A 308 -0.59 28.88 15.58
CA GLN A 308 0.47 28.00 15.11
C GLN A 308 1.85 28.41 15.61
N MET A 309 2.76 27.44 15.62
CA MET A 309 4.20 27.62 15.80
C MET A 309 4.93 26.79 14.74
N LEU A 310 5.91 27.39 14.07
CA LEU A 310 6.84 26.74 13.15
C LEU A 310 8.24 26.91 13.73
N GLU A 311 9.03 25.83 13.76
CA GLU A 311 10.46 25.89 14.10
C GLU A 311 11.30 25.50 12.90
N LEU A 312 12.26 26.35 12.55
CA LEU A 312 13.23 26.12 11.48
C LEU A 312 14.63 26.13 12.06
N VAL A 313 15.47 25.16 11.69
CA VAL A 313 16.80 24.95 12.27
C VAL A 313 17.91 25.06 11.21
N SER A 314 19.07 25.57 11.60
CA SER A 314 20.26 25.62 10.77
C SER A 314 21.00 24.27 10.75
N MET A 315 21.95 24.13 9.81
CA MET A 315 23.08 23.20 9.98
C MET A 315 23.82 23.44 11.31
N PRO A 316 24.57 22.46 11.86
CA PRO A 316 25.26 22.62 13.14
C PRO A 316 26.28 23.77 13.15
N LEU A 317 26.17 24.62 14.17
CA LEU A 317 27.11 25.65 14.56
C LEU A 317 28.10 25.05 15.56
N LYS A 318 29.35 24.85 15.15
CA LYS A 318 30.43 24.30 15.98
C LYS A 318 31.43 25.37 16.38
N ILE A 319 31.77 25.39 17.67
CA ILE A 319 32.75 26.34 18.26
C ILE A 319 34.03 25.58 18.59
N TYR A 320 35.16 26.08 18.10
CA TYR A 320 36.48 25.47 18.21
C TYR A 320 37.50 26.38 18.88
N ASN A 321 38.49 25.79 19.55
CA ASN A 321 39.71 26.48 19.92
C ASN A 321 40.56 26.81 18.67
N PRO A 322 41.41 27.86 18.70
CA PRO A 322 42.39 28.09 17.65
C PRO A 322 43.33 26.90 17.44
N LEU A 323 43.79 26.70 16.21
CA LEU A 323 44.88 25.79 15.89
C LEU A 323 46.16 26.24 16.61
N ASP A 324 46.73 25.37 17.45
CA ASP A 324 48.01 25.59 18.14
C ASP A 324 49.08 24.55 17.75
N SER A 325 48.65 23.40 17.23
CA SER A 325 49.46 22.23 16.95
C SER A 325 48.65 21.22 16.14
N TYR A 326 49.33 20.43 15.31
CA TYR A 326 48.84 19.22 14.67
C TYR A 326 50.00 18.26 14.49
N ASN A 327 49.73 16.95 14.55
CA ASN A 327 50.73 15.95 14.16
C ASN A 327 50.54 15.62 12.68
N VAL A 328 51.57 15.04 12.09
CA VAL A 328 51.48 14.40 10.79
C VAL A 328 52.10 13.02 10.95
N ASP A 329 51.36 12.01 10.53
CA ASP A 329 51.68 10.60 10.71
C ASP A 329 51.78 9.94 9.33
N VAL A 330 52.77 9.08 9.12
CA VAL A 330 52.85 8.26 7.89
C VAL A 330 51.85 7.12 8.05
N LEU A 331 50.87 7.03 7.14
CA LEU A 331 49.80 6.03 7.23
C LEU A 331 50.05 4.78 6.38
N ASN A 332 51.04 4.81 5.47
CA ASN A 332 51.48 3.60 4.77
C ASN A 332 52.12 2.60 5.77
N GLU A 333 51.72 1.34 5.72
CA GLU A 333 52.41 0.26 6.43
C GLU A 333 53.56 -0.30 5.58
N GLY A 334 54.75 -0.48 6.19
CA GLY A 334 55.89 -1.15 5.56
C GLY A 334 57.01 -0.23 5.06
N GLU A 335 57.81 -0.72 4.11
CA GLU A 335 58.93 0.00 3.49
C GLU A 335 58.51 0.58 2.14
N LEU A 336 58.58 1.91 2.03
CA LEU A 336 58.17 2.71 0.86
C LEU A 336 59.23 2.75 -0.24
N ARG A 337 58.77 2.89 -1.50
CA ARG A 337 59.54 2.59 -2.72
C ARG A 337 59.24 3.57 -3.85
N GLN A 338 60.08 3.57 -4.88
CA GLN A 338 59.88 4.42 -6.05
C GLN A 338 58.60 4.05 -6.80
N GLY A 339 57.71 5.03 -6.98
CA GLY A 339 56.38 4.88 -7.58
C GLY A 339 55.23 4.76 -6.57
N ASP A 340 55.52 4.48 -5.29
CA ASP A 340 54.49 4.40 -4.26
C ASP A 340 53.86 5.78 -3.99
N ILE A 341 52.57 5.79 -3.64
CA ILE A 341 51.91 7.00 -3.13
C ILE A 341 52.07 7.04 -1.61
N LEU A 342 52.93 7.93 -1.13
CA LEU A 342 53.00 8.29 0.27
C LEU A 342 51.68 8.91 0.71
N HIS A 343 51.07 8.34 1.73
CA HIS A 343 49.87 8.85 2.41
C HIS A 343 50.28 9.37 3.78
N LEU A 344 50.26 10.70 3.93
CA LEU A 344 50.42 11.38 5.21
C LEU A 344 49.05 11.77 5.76
N GLY A 345 48.72 11.28 6.94
CA GLY A 345 47.54 11.69 7.69
C GLY A 345 47.87 12.82 8.65
N VAL A 346 47.09 13.91 8.62
CA VAL A 346 47.19 14.99 9.59
C VAL A 346 46.24 14.72 10.76
N SER A 347 46.76 14.56 11.97
CA SER A 347 45.95 14.35 13.17
C SER A 347 45.92 15.60 14.07
N ILE A 348 44.70 16.04 14.42
CA ILE A 348 44.44 17.17 15.33
C ILE A 348 43.75 16.70 16.61
N ARG A 349 43.88 17.48 17.68
CA ARG A 349 43.19 17.21 18.94
C ARG A 349 41.72 17.65 18.87
N ASP A 350 40.85 16.93 19.57
CA ASP A 350 39.42 17.25 19.63
C ASP A 350 39.15 18.69 20.07
N GLY A 351 38.19 19.35 19.42
CA GLY A 351 37.80 20.72 19.71
C GLY A 351 38.79 21.80 19.23
N ILE A 352 39.87 21.45 18.53
CA ILE A 352 40.72 22.39 17.76
C ILE A 352 40.07 22.66 16.38
N TYR A 353 40.20 23.87 15.83
CA TYR A 353 39.62 24.21 14.54
C TYR A 353 40.28 23.40 13.40
N PRO A 354 39.50 22.69 12.56
CA PRO A 354 40.04 21.92 11.45
C PRO A 354 40.49 22.82 10.29
N PRO A 355 41.78 22.81 9.88
CA PRO A 355 42.25 23.57 8.71
C PRO A 355 41.50 23.16 7.44
N GLU A 356 41.21 24.12 6.56
CA GLU A 356 40.58 23.82 5.28
C GLU A 356 41.57 23.23 4.25
N SER A 357 42.84 23.60 4.36
CA SER A 357 43.91 23.15 3.47
C SER A 357 45.30 23.23 4.11
N PHE A 358 46.27 22.56 3.50
CA PHE A 358 47.67 22.57 3.90
C PHE A 358 48.58 22.86 2.70
N GLU A 359 49.58 23.72 2.91
CA GLU A 359 50.70 23.91 1.98
C GLU A 359 51.88 23.06 2.44
N TRP A 360 52.30 22.10 1.62
CA TRP A 360 53.43 21.21 1.87
C TRP A 360 54.66 21.72 1.15
N THR A 361 55.75 21.91 1.88
CA THR A 361 57.10 21.81 1.31
C THR A 361 57.48 20.35 1.26
N VAL A 362 57.91 19.89 0.07
CA VAL A 362 58.54 18.59 -0.14
C VAL A 362 59.97 18.83 -0.59
N VAL A 363 60.94 18.27 0.15
CA VAL A 363 62.34 18.15 -0.30
C VAL A 363 62.50 16.72 -0.82
N THR A 364 62.93 16.59 -2.07
CA THR A 364 63.17 15.31 -2.75
C THR A 364 64.68 15.03 -2.81
N PRO A 365 65.11 13.82 -3.17
CA PRO A 365 66.53 13.51 -3.40
C PRO A 365 67.21 14.44 -4.43
N SER A 366 66.48 14.85 -5.48
CA SER A 366 66.98 15.78 -6.51
C SER A 366 66.70 17.28 -6.30
N GLY A 367 65.78 17.67 -5.41
CA GLY A 367 65.28 19.05 -5.38
C GLY A 367 64.33 19.41 -4.24
N ARG A 368 63.50 20.43 -4.48
CA ARG A 368 62.45 20.89 -3.55
C ARG A 368 61.30 21.51 -4.33
N GLU A 369 60.08 21.19 -3.93
CA GLU A 369 58.84 21.77 -4.44
C GLU A 369 57.86 22.14 -3.33
N THR A 370 56.77 22.80 -3.72
CA THR A 370 55.66 23.18 -2.84
C THR A 370 54.35 22.69 -3.45
N VAL A 371 53.51 22.01 -2.67
CA VAL A 371 52.26 21.39 -3.10
C VAL A 371 51.13 21.80 -2.16
N SER A 372 50.00 22.27 -2.70
CA SER A 372 48.79 22.56 -1.91
C SER A 372 47.85 21.37 -1.88
N SER A 373 47.16 21.16 -0.76
CA SER A 373 46.24 20.03 -0.53
C SER A 373 45.03 20.47 0.29
N THR A 374 43.89 19.79 0.14
CA THR A 374 42.63 20.07 0.84
C THR A 374 42.18 18.85 1.63
N GLY A 375 41.76 19.03 2.88
CA GLY A 375 41.47 17.92 3.81
C GLY A 375 42.69 17.51 4.65
N PHE A 376 42.55 16.41 5.39
CA PHE A 376 43.55 15.93 6.34
C PHE A 376 44.53 14.91 5.77
N ASP A 377 44.23 14.34 4.60
CA ASP A 377 45.07 13.37 3.92
C ASP A 377 45.88 14.04 2.81
N PHE A 378 47.19 13.81 2.81
CA PHE A 378 48.10 14.25 1.76
C PHE A 378 48.72 13.05 1.05
N TYR A 379 48.45 12.95 -0.26
CA TYR A 379 48.92 11.89 -1.13
C TYR A 379 50.03 12.42 -2.04
N TYR A 380 51.18 11.74 -2.07
CA TYR A 380 52.35 12.18 -2.82
C TYR A 380 53.11 11.02 -3.48
N GLU A 381 53.24 11.06 -4.80
CA GLU A 381 53.96 10.08 -5.63
C GLU A 381 55.49 10.16 -5.44
N LEU A 382 56.10 9.09 -4.92
CA LEU A 382 57.53 8.99 -4.62
C LEU A 382 58.35 8.69 -5.88
N LYS A 383 58.63 9.73 -6.68
CA LYS A 383 59.23 9.64 -8.02
C LYS A 383 60.69 9.20 -8.10
N GLU A 384 61.43 9.16 -6.99
CA GLU A 384 62.88 8.89 -6.93
C GLU A 384 63.24 8.00 -5.72
N GLU A 385 64.40 7.35 -5.76
CA GLU A 385 64.97 6.63 -4.62
C GLU A 385 65.73 7.59 -3.68
N GLY A 386 65.67 7.35 -2.36
CA GLY A 386 66.40 8.13 -1.35
C GLY A 386 65.52 8.80 -0.29
N ASP A 387 66.09 9.74 0.46
CA ASP A 387 65.40 10.43 1.56
C ASP A 387 64.59 11.62 1.07
N TYR A 388 63.28 11.61 1.37
CA TYR A 388 62.37 12.74 1.23
C TYR A 388 62.15 13.42 2.60
N ILE A 389 61.93 14.74 2.60
CA ILE A 389 61.56 15.49 3.81
C ILE A 389 60.29 16.30 3.56
N PHE A 390 59.26 16.05 4.38
CA PHE A 390 57.96 16.70 4.31
C PHE A 390 57.76 17.64 5.49
N THR A 391 57.33 18.87 5.21
CA THR A 391 56.88 19.85 6.21
C THR A 391 55.65 20.57 5.68
N SER A 392 54.55 20.58 6.42
CA SER A 392 53.36 21.36 6.05
C SER A 392 53.19 22.63 6.88
N ARG A 393 52.34 23.50 6.37
CA ARG A 393 51.80 24.70 7.01
C ARG A 393 50.30 24.70 6.82
N ALA A 394 49.55 24.88 7.91
CA ALA A 394 48.09 24.91 7.85
C ALA A 394 47.57 26.24 7.27
N ILE A 395 46.47 26.17 6.52
CA ILE A 395 45.67 27.31 6.10
C ILE A 395 44.36 27.27 6.89
N VAL A 396 44.00 28.38 7.53
CA VAL A 396 42.83 28.47 8.42
C VAL A 396 41.99 29.68 8.02
N LYS A 397 40.71 29.47 7.72
CA LYS A 397 39.79 30.50 7.17
C LYS A 397 40.33 31.18 5.89
N GLY A 398 41.11 30.45 5.10
CA GLY A 398 41.74 30.96 3.87
C GLY A 398 42.95 31.87 4.11
N GLU A 399 43.47 31.95 5.34
CA GLU A 399 44.70 32.69 5.68
C GLU A 399 45.81 31.73 6.13
N ASP A 400 47.06 32.10 5.84
CA ASP A 400 48.25 31.39 6.31
C ASP A 400 48.27 31.30 7.85
N SER A 401 48.43 30.09 8.40
CA SER A 401 48.72 29.90 9.82
C SER A 401 50.23 29.98 10.11
N ASP A 402 50.59 30.49 11.28
CA ASP A 402 51.94 30.36 11.85
C ASP A 402 52.24 28.91 12.33
N VAL A 403 51.25 28.02 12.34
CA VAL A 403 51.42 26.62 12.77
C VAL A 403 51.91 25.75 11.61
N THR A 404 53.13 25.22 11.75
CA THR A 404 53.76 24.26 10.83
C THR A 404 53.95 22.90 11.48
N SER A 405 53.97 21.83 10.68
CA SER A 405 54.30 20.49 11.17
C SER A 405 55.75 20.40 11.66
N THR A 406 56.04 19.35 12.44
CA THR A 406 57.40 18.81 12.49
C THR A 406 57.80 18.26 11.12
N ALA A 407 59.10 18.26 10.82
CA ALA A 407 59.61 17.63 9.61
C ALA A 407 59.55 16.10 9.73
N ILE A 408 58.90 15.45 8.78
CA ILE A 408 58.95 13.99 8.59
C ILE A 408 60.06 13.69 7.58
N THR A 409 60.87 12.67 7.86
CA THR A 409 61.78 12.08 6.86
C THR A 409 61.26 10.70 6.47
N VAL A 410 61.15 10.45 5.17
CA VAL A 410 60.76 9.16 4.58
C VAL A 410 61.90 8.68 3.71
N SER A 411 62.45 7.50 4.00
CA SER A 411 63.49 6.86 3.18
C SER A 411 62.84 5.90 2.18
N VAL A 412 63.16 6.05 0.89
CA VAL A 412 62.55 5.32 -0.22
C VAL A 412 63.55 4.32 -0.81
N GLY A 413 63.18 3.03 -0.88
CA GLY A 413 64.04 1.91 -1.29
C GLY A 413 63.63 1.18 -2.58
N GLU A 414 64.38 0.14 -2.94
CA GLU A 414 64.19 -0.65 -4.19
C GLU A 414 62.89 -1.51 -4.19
N SER A 415 62.34 -1.79 -5.38
CA SER A 415 61.01 -2.40 -5.67
C SER A 415 60.95 -3.95 -5.53
N ALA A 416 59.87 -4.61 -5.06
CA ALA A 416 58.67 -4.21 -4.30
C ALA A 416 57.94 -5.45 -3.68
N VAL A 417 57.13 -5.20 -2.62
CA VAL A 417 56.18 -6.10 -1.79
C VAL A 417 53.27 -5.45 -1.28
N GLY A 418 52.21 -5.33 -2.16
CA GLY A 418 50.77 -5.41 -1.88
C GLY A 418 49.97 -5.23 -3.16
N ASP A 419 49.98 -4.00 -3.65
CA ASP A 419 49.08 -3.45 -4.65
C ASP A 419 49.54 -3.77 -6.09
N GLU A 420 49.68 -5.06 -6.38
CA GLU A 420 50.04 -5.57 -7.70
C GLU A 420 48.89 -6.30 -8.42
N ILE A 421 47.75 -6.51 -7.75
CA ILE A 421 46.52 -7.11 -8.31
C ILE A 421 45.34 -6.17 -8.05
N PHE A 422 44.77 -5.61 -9.13
CA PHE A 422 43.59 -4.73 -9.10
C PHE A 422 42.42 -5.34 -9.87
N GLU A 423 41.21 -4.78 -9.68
CA GLU A 423 39.96 -5.18 -10.38
C GLU A 423 39.74 -6.70 -10.40
N VAL A 424 39.81 -7.32 -9.21
CA VAL A 424 39.52 -8.74 -9.05
C VAL A 424 38.02 -8.96 -9.24
N ALA A 425 37.65 -9.59 -10.36
CA ALA A 425 36.27 -9.85 -10.75
C ALA A 425 36.06 -11.34 -11.10
N LEU A 426 34.80 -11.77 -11.07
CA LEU A 426 34.36 -13.05 -11.63
C LEU A 426 33.54 -12.80 -12.90
N ASP A 427 33.82 -13.61 -13.91
CA ASP A 427 33.26 -13.55 -15.27
C ASP A 427 32.98 -14.99 -15.74
N GLY A 428 32.35 -15.17 -16.90
CA GLY A 428 32.08 -16.48 -17.50
C GLY A 428 32.57 -16.59 -18.94
N ALA A 429 33.16 -17.73 -19.30
CA ALA A 429 33.58 -18.02 -20.66
C ALA A 429 33.57 -19.52 -20.95
N SER A 430 33.63 -19.91 -22.23
CA SER A 430 33.79 -21.32 -22.59
C SER A 430 35.22 -21.82 -22.37
N TYR A 431 35.34 -23.01 -21.76
CA TYR A 431 36.58 -23.76 -21.57
C TYR A 431 36.32 -25.25 -21.77
N GLU A 432 37.17 -25.91 -22.55
CA GLU A 432 37.08 -27.34 -22.95
C GLU A 432 35.68 -27.84 -23.43
N GLY A 433 34.81 -26.93 -23.88
CA GLY A 433 33.46 -27.24 -24.36
C GLY A 433 32.36 -27.14 -23.29
N ALA A 434 32.70 -26.78 -22.05
CA ALA A 434 31.76 -26.28 -21.06
C ALA A 434 31.76 -24.73 -21.05
N TYR A 435 30.82 -24.13 -20.30
CA TYR A 435 30.89 -22.73 -19.87
C TYR A 435 31.22 -22.73 -18.37
N VAL A 436 32.20 -21.93 -17.95
CA VAL A 436 32.80 -22.03 -16.61
C VAL A 436 33.11 -20.66 -15.99
N PRO A 437 33.24 -20.57 -14.66
CA PRO A 437 33.71 -19.35 -14.01
C PRO A 437 35.15 -18.99 -14.40
N VAL A 438 35.41 -17.70 -14.51
CA VAL A 438 36.70 -17.11 -14.84
C VAL A 438 37.01 -16.01 -13.85
N ILE A 439 38.09 -16.16 -13.09
CA ILE A 439 38.62 -15.09 -12.24
C ILE A 439 39.46 -14.19 -13.12
N ARG A 440 39.23 -12.87 -13.07
CA ARG A 440 39.99 -11.84 -13.79
C ARG A 440 40.69 -10.88 -12.83
N TRP A 441 41.74 -10.22 -13.30
CA TRP A 441 42.46 -9.13 -12.62
C TRP A 441 43.16 -8.22 -13.64
N GLN A 442 43.39 -6.95 -13.31
CA GLN A 442 43.92 -5.95 -14.25
C GLN A 442 45.45 -5.90 -14.36
N ALA A 443 46.17 -6.20 -13.27
CA ALA A 443 47.61 -5.95 -13.15
C ALA A 443 48.35 -7.13 -12.53
N LEU A 444 49.64 -7.23 -12.88
CA LEU A 444 50.73 -7.99 -12.25
C LEU A 444 52.08 -7.72 -12.97
N GLY A 445 51.99 -7.40 -14.27
CA GLY A 445 53.12 -7.18 -15.19
C GLY A 445 53.29 -8.34 -16.17
N ASP A 446 53.75 -8.03 -17.39
CA ASP A 446 53.86 -8.99 -18.51
C ASP A 446 54.52 -10.32 -18.08
N GLY A 447 53.80 -11.44 -18.28
CA GLY A 447 54.26 -12.80 -17.99
C GLY A 447 54.24 -13.22 -16.51
N ILE A 448 53.55 -12.50 -15.63
CA ILE A 448 53.45 -12.82 -14.19
C ILE A 448 52.04 -13.33 -13.85
N LEU A 449 51.94 -14.52 -13.25
CA LEU A 449 50.66 -15.20 -12.94
C LEU A 449 50.44 -15.39 -11.43
N PRO A 450 49.29 -14.99 -10.86
CA PRO A 450 49.01 -15.10 -9.43
C PRO A 450 48.76 -16.55 -9.02
N ASP A 451 49.10 -16.91 -7.78
CA ASP A 451 48.54 -18.12 -7.18
C ASP A 451 47.08 -17.85 -6.84
N ILE A 452 46.20 -18.82 -7.11
CA ILE A 452 44.75 -18.66 -6.90
C ILE A 452 44.25 -19.86 -6.10
N GLU A 453 43.45 -19.58 -5.07
CA GLU A 453 42.72 -20.57 -4.29
C GLU A 453 41.21 -20.35 -4.44
N VAL A 454 40.47 -21.43 -4.66
CA VAL A 454 39.00 -21.49 -4.68
C VAL A 454 38.53 -22.35 -3.51
N ARG A 455 37.45 -21.98 -2.83
CA ARG A 455 36.91 -22.65 -1.66
C ARG A 455 35.43 -22.99 -1.83
N ILE A 456 35.07 -24.25 -1.59
CA ILE A 456 33.68 -24.68 -1.44
C ILE A 456 33.51 -25.26 -0.03
N GLY A 457 32.74 -24.58 0.81
CA GLY A 457 32.59 -24.91 2.23
C GLY A 457 33.95 -24.97 2.94
N SER A 458 34.32 -26.14 3.44
CA SER A 458 35.61 -26.37 4.11
C SER A 458 36.76 -26.73 3.18
N ASN A 459 36.51 -26.98 1.89
CA ASN A 459 37.50 -27.51 0.96
C ASN A 459 38.14 -26.37 0.16
N ILE A 460 39.47 -26.24 0.23
CA ILE A 460 40.26 -25.26 -0.54
C ILE A 460 41.05 -26.00 -1.62
N VAL A 461 40.99 -25.50 -2.85
CA VAL A 461 41.69 -26.01 -4.03
C VAL A 461 42.52 -24.89 -4.64
N ALA A 462 43.83 -25.12 -4.81
CA ALA A 462 44.68 -24.21 -5.57
C ALA A 462 44.58 -24.52 -7.08
N LEU A 463 44.42 -23.51 -7.92
CA LEU A 463 44.32 -23.68 -9.38
C LEU A 463 45.69 -23.93 -10.02
N ASP A 464 45.75 -24.86 -10.96
CA ASP A 464 46.95 -25.11 -11.78
C ASP A 464 47.16 -23.97 -12.79
N LYS A 465 48.41 -23.51 -12.96
CA LYS A 465 48.79 -22.46 -13.92
C LYS A 465 48.43 -22.83 -15.38
N ALA A 466 48.21 -24.10 -15.68
CA ALA A 466 47.68 -24.55 -16.99
C ALA A 466 46.25 -24.06 -17.31
N LEU A 467 45.52 -23.58 -16.30
CA LEU A 467 44.16 -23.00 -16.43
C LEU A 467 44.17 -21.49 -16.77
N PHE A 468 45.34 -20.90 -17.00
CA PHE A 468 45.54 -19.46 -17.19
C PHE A 468 45.85 -19.21 -18.68
N PRO A 469 44.88 -18.75 -19.51
CA PRO A 469 45.08 -18.54 -20.95
C PRO A 469 45.90 -17.29 -21.29
N GLY A 470 46.22 -16.46 -20.30
CA GLY A 470 46.95 -15.20 -20.41
C GLY A 470 47.23 -14.62 -19.02
N ASP A 471 47.79 -13.42 -18.99
CA ASP A 471 48.31 -12.79 -17.77
C ASP A 471 47.23 -12.07 -16.92
N ASP A 472 45.97 -12.11 -17.34
CA ASP A 472 44.84 -11.33 -16.79
C ASP A 472 43.65 -12.18 -16.28
N ARG A 473 43.70 -13.52 -16.44
CA ARG A 473 42.57 -14.40 -16.10
C ARG A 473 42.94 -15.87 -15.84
N ALA A 474 42.08 -16.57 -15.11
CA ALA A 474 42.16 -18.02 -14.88
C ALA A 474 40.79 -18.69 -14.90
N TYR A 475 40.67 -19.83 -15.58
CA TYR A 475 39.46 -20.67 -15.58
C TYR A 475 39.34 -21.46 -14.26
N ILE A 476 38.15 -21.50 -13.67
CA ILE A 476 37.79 -22.49 -12.66
C ILE A 476 37.12 -23.66 -13.39
N PRO A 477 37.77 -24.83 -13.55
CA PRO A 477 37.16 -25.96 -14.25
C PRO A 477 35.99 -26.53 -13.43
N ALA A 478 34.98 -27.08 -14.11
CA ALA A 478 33.76 -27.64 -13.51
C ALA A 478 33.97 -28.83 -12.53
N THR A 479 35.21 -29.29 -12.35
CA THR A 479 35.62 -30.26 -11.33
C THR A 479 36.06 -29.62 -10.00
N VAL A 480 36.17 -28.28 -9.97
CA VAL A 480 36.53 -27.46 -8.80
C VAL A 480 35.34 -26.65 -8.33
N ALA A 481 34.68 -25.92 -9.24
CA ALA A 481 33.41 -25.23 -9.02
C ALA A 481 32.68 -25.02 -10.36
N THR A 482 31.36 -24.93 -10.30
CA THR A 482 30.49 -24.48 -11.38
C THR A 482 29.76 -23.20 -10.97
N PHE A 483 29.05 -22.57 -11.89
CA PHE A 483 28.17 -21.44 -11.54
C PHE A 483 26.95 -21.85 -10.70
N ALA A 484 26.62 -23.14 -10.60
CA ALA A 484 25.57 -23.62 -9.69
C ALA A 484 26.08 -23.84 -8.24
N ASP A 485 27.39 -23.64 -7.98
CA ASP A 485 27.98 -23.80 -6.65
C ASP A 485 28.15 -22.44 -5.95
N ARG A 486 27.85 -22.39 -4.65
CA ARG A 486 28.31 -21.29 -3.77
C ARG A 486 29.77 -21.50 -3.43
N PHE A 487 30.63 -20.58 -3.83
CA PHE A 487 32.08 -20.68 -3.63
C PHE A 487 32.72 -19.34 -3.26
N GLU A 488 33.98 -19.39 -2.82
CA GLU A 488 34.79 -18.21 -2.54
C GLU A 488 36.14 -18.33 -3.26
N TYR A 489 36.80 -17.23 -3.59
CA TYR A 489 38.10 -17.24 -4.25
C TYR A 489 39.04 -16.14 -3.74
N ARG A 490 40.35 -16.34 -3.92
CA ARG A 490 41.39 -15.35 -3.58
C ARG A 490 42.65 -15.54 -4.42
N LEU A 491 43.44 -14.47 -4.53
CA LEU A 491 44.65 -14.41 -5.35
C LEU A 491 45.88 -14.02 -4.52
N ARG A 492 47.09 -14.34 -4.99
CA ARG A 492 48.38 -13.92 -4.41
C ARG A 492 49.39 -13.65 -5.52
N GLY A 493 49.92 -12.43 -5.55
CA GLY A 493 51.02 -12.05 -6.45
C GLY A 493 52.36 -12.66 -6.02
N PRO A 494 53.40 -12.63 -6.89
CA PRO A 494 54.68 -13.26 -6.61
C PRO A 494 55.50 -12.57 -5.51
N ARG A 495 55.18 -11.30 -5.17
CA ARG A 495 56.04 -10.50 -4.28
C ARG A 495 55.56 -10.52 -2.83
N TYR A 496 54.25 -10.37 -2.57
CA TYR A 496 53.74 -10.08 -1.23
C TYR A 496 52.71 -11.11 -0.68
N GLY A 497 51.40 -10.79 -0.56
CA GLY A 497 50.42 -11.55 0.24
C GLY A 497 49.19 -12.10 -0.50
N TRP A 498 48.33 -12.87 0.20
CA TRP A 498 46.99 -13.26 -0.28
C TRP A 498 46.01 -12.08 -0.15
N THR A 499 45.11 -11.92 -1.13
CA THR A 499 43.93 -11.06 -1.02
C THR A 499 42.97 -11.56 0.07
N GLN A 500 41.97 -10.74 0.40
CA GLN A 500 40.74 -11.24 1.03
C GLN A 500 40.06 -12.32 0.18
N TRP A 501 39.13 -13.05 0.79
CA TRP A 501 38.21 -13.92 0.06
C TRP A 501 37.11 -13.08 -0.58
N PHE A 502 36.88 -13.31 -1.86
CA PHE A 502 35.74 -12.80 -2.61
C PHE A 502 34.68 -13.92 -2.67
N ASN A 503 33.42 -13.57 -2.42
CA ASN A 503 32.32 -14.53 -2.42
C ASN A 503 31.72 -14.66 -3.82
N TYR A 504 31.09 -15.80 -4.10
CA TYR A 504 30.21 -16.00 -5.24
C TYR A 504 28.99 -16.83 -4.80
N ASP A 505 27.81 -16.23 -4.89
CA ASP A 505 26.53 -16.90 -4.68
C ASP A 505 25.87 -17.10 -6.07
N GLY A 506 25.86 -18.34 -6.55
CA GLY A 506 25.72 -18.63 -7.97
C GLY A 506 24.33 -18.59 -8.59
N SER A 507 23.31 -18.29 -7.79
CA SER A 507 21.92 -18.09 -8.21
C SER A 507 21.52 -16.66 -7.90
N ILE A 508 20.61 -16.08 -8.68
CA ILE A 508 19.90 -14.86 -8.27
C ILE A 508 18.85 -15.32 -7.24
N GLY A 509 19.34 -15.64 -6.03
CA GLY A 509 18.67 -16.54 -5.11
C GLY A 509 17.39 -15.97 -4.51
N THR A 510 16.34 -16.79 -4.47
CA THR A 510 14.94 -16.46 -4.11
C THR A 510 14.69 -15.87 -2.72
N SER A 511 15.72 -15.56 -1.94
CA SER A 511 15.64 -14.86 -0.66
C SER A 511 15.55 -13.33 -0.84
N MET A 512 14.41 -12.86 -1.36
CA MET A 512 13.91 -11.46 -1.35
C MET A 512 14.98 -10.39 -1.63
N TYR A 513 15.23 -10.16 -2.92
CA TYR A 513 16.42 -9.48 -3.47
C TYR A 513 16.68 -8.06 -2.93
N PRO A 514 17.79 -7.81 -2.20
CA PRO A 514 18.27 -6.46 -1.88
C PRO A 514 18.96 -5.81 -3.10
N PHE A 515 18.20 -5.60 -4.17
CA PHE A 515 18.37 -4.50 -5.12
C PHE A 515 19.73 -4.34 -5.85
N PHE A 516 20.39 -5.46 -6.13
CA PHE A 516 21.36 -5.62 -7.23
C PHE A 516 22.69 -4.82 -7.15
N ASP A 517 23.12 -4.41 -5.95
CA ASP A 517 24.47 -3.82 -5.73
C ASP A 517 25.63 -4.73 -6.22
N GLU A 518 25.40 -6.04 -6.38
CA GLU A 518 26.41 -7.02 -6.81
C GLU A 518 26.51 -7.25 -8.33
N ILE A 519 25.60 -6.75 -9.18
CA ILE A 519 25.74 -6.85 -10.65
C ILE A 519 26.38 -5.56 -11.19
N ALA A 520 27.71 -5.55 -11.23
CA ALA A 520 28.45 -4.47 -11.89
C ALA A 520 28.37 -4.58 -13.44
N PRO A 521 28.51 -3.45 -14.18
CA PRO A 521 28.60 -3.46 -15.64
C PRO A 521 29.64 -4.45 -16.19
N GLY A 522 29.16 -5.44 -16.94
CA GLY A 522 30.02 -6.48 -17.54
C GLY A 522 30.29 -7.71 -16.67
N MET A 523 29.60 -7.87 -15.53
CA MET A 523 29.52 -9.16 -14.84
C MET A 523 28.49 -10.08 -15.51
N ASN A 524 28.84 -11.36 -15.70
CA ASN A 524 27.95 -12.34 -16.31
C ASN A 524 27.05 -12.98 -15.25
N GLY A 525 25.74 -12.73 -15.34
CA GLY A 525 24.75 -13.38 -14.48
C GLY A 525 24.53 -14.84 -14.87
N TYR A 526 24.45 -15.73 -13.89
CA TYR A 526 23.96 -17.10 -14.09
C TYR A 526 22.48 -17.14 -13.73
N ILE A 527 21.65 -17.51 -14.69
CA ILE A 527 20.20 -17.62 -14.55
C ILE A 527 19.84 -19.11 -14.58
N THR A 528 19.26 -19.58 -13.49
CA THR A 528 18.96 -21.01 -13.25
C THR A 528 17.59 -21.41 -13.81
N ASP A 529 16.62 -20.49 -13.81
CA ASP A 529 15.27 -20.70 -14.34
C ASP A 529 14.67 -19.44 -15.00
N MET A 530 13.45 -19.56 -15.51
CA MET A 530 12.72 -18.47 -16.17
C MET A 530 12.22 -17.39 -15.21
N ARG A 531 12.08 -17.70 -13.91
CA ARG A 531 11.56 -16.78 -12.89
C ARG A 531 12.65 -15.80 -12.46
N GLU A 532 13.88 -16.26 -12.26
CA GLU A 532 15.04 -15.38 -12.04
C GLU A 532 15.24 -14.39 -13.21
N LEU A 533 15.03 -14.84 -14.46
CA LEU A 533 15.08 -13.97 -15.64
C LEU A 533 13.97 -12.89 -15.62
N GLY A 534 12.76 -13.30 -15.26
CA GLY A 534 11.59 -12.42 -15.14
C GLY A 534 11.76 -11.36 -14.03
N ASP A 535 12.15 -11.79 -12.83
CA ASP A 535 12.38 -10.89 -11.70
C ASP A 535 13.49 -9.86 -12.01
N LEU A 536 14.58 -10.28 -12.67
CA LEU A 536 15.66 -9.38 -13.12
C LEU A 536 15.16 -8.34 -14.13
N PHE A 537 14.41 -8.76 -15.16
CA PHE A 537 13.87 -7.83 -16.16
C PHE A 537 12.87 -6.86 -15.53
N ASN A 538 12.01 -7.35 -14.63
CA ASN A 538 10.99 -6.54 -13.97
C ASN A 538 11.62 -5.51 -13.00
N TYR A 539 12.69 -5.88 -12.31
CA TYR A 539 13.49 -4.95 -11.51
C TYR A 539 14.05 -3.81 -12.35
N ILE A 540 14.75 -4.12 -13.46
CA ILE A 540 15.36 -3.11 -14.33
C ILE A 540 14.29 -2.15 -14.88
N LEU A 541 13.14 -2.69 -15.30
CA LEU A 541 11.97 -1.95 -15.77
C LEU A 541 11.41 -0.96 -14.73
N VAL A 542 11.10 -1.45 -13.52
CA VAL A 542 10.36 -0.70 -12.51
C VAL A 542 11.26 0.25 -11.71
N PHE A 543 12.49 -0.15 -11.41
CA PHE A 543 13.41 0.61 -10.54
C PHE A 543 14.54 1.34 -11.27
N ARG A 544 14.85 0.96 -12.51
CA ARG A 544 15.76 1.71 -13.42
C ARG A 544 17.14 2.05 -12.81
N PRO A 545 17.90 1.07 -12.29
CA PRO A 545 19.15 1.34 -11.58
C PRO A 545 20.21 2.03 -12.44
N ASP A 546 20.66 3.20 -12.01
CA ASP A 546 21.74 3.96 -12.68
C ASP A 546 23.01 3.12 -12.91
N ALA A 547 23.29 2.15 -12.02
CA ALA A 547 24.44 1.25 -12.11
C ALA A 547 24.44 0.32 -13.34
N LEU A 548 23.27 -0.02 -13.89
CA LEU A 548 23.15 -0.89 -15.09
C LEU A 548 22.86 -0.10 -16.38
N ARG A 549 22.58 1.21 -16.30
CA ARG A 549 22.21 2.01 -17.47
C ARG A 549 23.46 2.32 -18.31
N ASN A 550 23.39 2.03 -19.60
CA ASN A 550 24.45 2.35 -20.56
C ASN A 550 24.52 3.88 -20.79
N PRO A 551 25.63 4.57 -20.43
CA PRO A 551 25.72 6.03 -20.53
C PRO A 551 26.00 6.52 -21.96
N ASP A 552 26.46 5.66 -22.88
CA ASP A 552 26.80 6.03 -24.26
C ASP A 552 25.57 6.09 -25.19
N TYR A 553 24.40 5.63 -24.72
CA TYR A 553 23.14 5.65 -25.46
C TYR A 553 22.18 6.73 -24.92
N ALA A 554 22.21 7.90 -25.55
CA ALA A 554 21.15 8.90 -25.45
C ALA A 554 20.29 8.88 -26.72
N ASP A 555 18.96 9.01 -26.58
CA ASP A 555 18.04 9.00 -27.73
C ASP A 555 18.25 10.22 -28.64
N PRO A 556 18.57 10.04 -29.94
CA PRO A 556 18.69 11.16 -30.89
C PRO A 556 17.36 11.87 -31.22
N ASP A 557 16.21 11.21 -31.04
CA ASP A 557 14.89 11.75 -31.39
C ASP A 557 14.14 12.38 -30.18
N GLY A 558 14.68 12.23 -28.96
CA GLY A 558 14.26 13.00 -27.77
C GLY A 558 13.15 12.39 -26.92
N GLY A 559 12.86 11.09 -27.07
CA GLY A 559 12.07 10.31 -26.11
C GLY A 559 12.91 9.88 -24.90
N TYR A 560 12.25 9.64 -23.77
CA TYR A 560 12.90 9.09 -22.58
C TYR A 560 13.06 7.58 -22.71
N ALA A 561 14.18 7.16 -23.31
CA ALA A 561 14.54 5.76 -23.54
C ALA A 561 15.81 5.40 -22.74
N ASP A 562 15.64 4.86 -21.53
CA ASP A 562 16.76 4.28 -20.77
C ASP A 562 17.18 2.95 -21.42
N ARG A 563 18.49 2.78 -21.70
CA ARG A 563 19.07 1.53 -22.21
C ARG A 563 19.89 0.80 -21.14
N TYR A 564 19.67 -0.51 -21.02
CA TYR A 564 20.42 -1.41 -20.15
C TYR A 564 21.02 -2.53 -20.99
N ASP A 565 22.32 -2.81 -20.83
CA ASP A 565 23.01 -3.90 -21.52
C ASP A 565 23.53 -4.91 -20.49
N ILE A 566 22.93 -6.10 -20.46
CA ILE A 566 23.23 -7.17 -19.51
C ILE A 566 23.74 -8.42 -20.23
N HIS A 567 24.66 -9.15 -19.61
CA HIS A 567 25.29 -10.36 -20.16
C HIS A 567 24.93 -11.53 -19.25
N LEU A 568 24.24 -12.54 -19.79
CA LEU A 568 23.69 -13.66 -19.04
C LEU A 568 24.12 -15.01 -19.63
N TYR A 569 24.22 -16.02 -18.79
CA TYR A 569 24.27 -17.42 -19.19
C TYR A 569 23.12 -18.19 -18.56
N MET A 570 22.46 -19.02 -19.38
CA MET A 570 21.40 -19.94 -18.98
C MET A 570 21.81 -21.37 -19.37
N PRO A 571 21.65 -22.37 -18.49
CA PRO A 571 21.97 -23.76 -18.80
C PRO A 571 20.88 -24.46 -19.64
N PHE A 572 19.78 -23.77 -19.96
CA PHE A 572 18.61 -24.27 -20.69
C PHE A 572 18.31 -23.41 -21.93
N GLY A 573 17.64 -24.00 -22.92
CA GLY A 573 17.05 -23.30 -24.05
C GLY A 573 15.54 -23.12 -23.90
N TYR A 574 14.95 -22.29 -24.76
CA TYR A 574 13.49 -22.20 -24.89
C TYR A 574 12.88 -23.51 -25.42
N ASP A 575 13.63 -24.26 -26.24
CA ASP A 575 13.23 -25.59 -26.73
C ASP A 575 13.13 -26.65 -25.60
N ASP A 576 13.63 -26.34 -24.38
CA ASP A 576 13.50 -27.19 -23.19
C ASP A 576 12.28 -26.81 -22.30
N LEU A 577 11.56 -25.72 -22.63
CA LEU A 577 10.40 -25.20 -21.90
C LEU A 577 9.07 -25.64 -22.53
N ASP A 578 7.95 -25.52 -21.80
CA ASP A 578 6.61 -25.68 -22.37
C ASP A 578 6.09 -24.34 -22.94
N PRO A 579 5.87 -24.20 -24.27
CA PRO A 579 5.36 -22.98 -24.89
C PRO A 579 3.93 -22.59 -24.47
N ALA A 580 3.18 -23.48 -23.80
CA ALA A 580 1.87 -23.15 -23.22
C ALA A 580 1.98 -22.42 -21.87
N VAL A 581 3.06 -22.68 -21.11
CA VAL A 581 3.39 -21.97 -19.87
C VAL A 581 4.21 -20.70 -20.17
N TYR A 582 5.06 -20.77 -21.19
CA TYR A 582 6.01 -19.71 -21.55
C TYR A 582 5.76 -19.23 -23.00
N PRO A 583 4.64 -18.55 -23.28
CA PRO A 583 4.27 -18.15 -24.64
C PRO A 583 5.19 -17.06 -25.20
N VAL A 584 5.31 -17.02 -26.54
CA VAL A 584 6.09 -16.00 -27.26
C VAL A 584 5.20 -15.25 -28.26
N ASN A 585 5.10 -13.94 -28.05
CA ASN A 585 4.34 -13.01 -28.87
C ASN A 585 5.26 -12.28 -29.86
N GLY A 586 5.21 -12.71 -31.13
CA GLY A 586 6.00 -12.15 -32.23
C GLY A 586 6.97 -13.15 -32.85
N SER A 587 7.89 -12.66 -33.69
CA SER A 587 8.96 -13.48 -34.27
C SER A 587 10.17 -12.63 -34.64
N THR A 588 11.37 -13.16 -34.44
CA THR A 588 12.62 -12.56 -34.93
C THR A 588 12.84 -12.86 -36.42
N THR A 589 13.48 -11.95 -37.13
CA THR A 589 13.85 -12.11 -38.56
C THR A 589 15.16 -12.86 -38.77
N SER A 590 15.71 -13.45 -37.70
CA SER A 590 17.00 -14.13 -37.69
C SER A 590 16.90 -15.61 -38.02
N ASP A 591 17.63 -16.07 -39.05
CA ASP A 591 17.77 -17.50 -39.39
C ASP A 591 18.66 -18.30 -38.41
N ASN A 592 19.23 -17.67 -37.37
CA ASN A 592 20.15 -18.31 -36.44
C ASN A 592 19.41 -18.89 -35.22
N PRO A 593 19.39 -20.23 -35.01
CA PRO A 593 18.69 -20.86 -33.89
C PRO A 593 19.07 -20.32 -32.51
N LYS A 594 20.33 -19.93 -32.28
CA LYS A 594 20.75 -19.35 -31.00
C LYS A 594 20.11 -17.98 -30.74
N LEU A 595 19.91 -17.16 -31.78
CA LEU A 595 19.26 -15.85 -31.65
C LEU A 595 17.74 -15.99 -31.52
N ILE A 596 17.14 -16.98 -32.21
CA ILE A 596 15.73 -17.35 -32.01
C ILE A 596 15.51 -17.77 -30.53
N ASN A 597 16.37 -18.66 -30.02
CA ASN A 597 16.33 -19.09 -28.62
C ASN A 597 16.45 -17.90 -27.64
N ALA A 598 17.42 -17.02 -27.85
CA ALA A 598 17.61 -15.82 -27.02
C ALA A 598 16.39 -14.88 -27.04
N TYR A 599 15.79 -14.66 -28.21
CA TYR A 599 14.56 -13.86 -28.36
C TYR A 599 13.39 -14.50 -27.63
N ASN A 600 13.18 -15.81 -27.81
CA ASN A 600 12.05 -16.53 -27.23
C ASN A 600 12.12 -16.55 -25.69
N LEU A 601 13.28 -16.87 -25.10
CA LEU A 601 13.48 -16.84 -23.65
C LEU A 601 13.10 -15.49 -23.05
N ALA A 602 13.59 -14.40 -23.66
CA ALA A 602 13.32 -13.06 -23.16
C ALA A 602 11.87 -12.62 -23.36
N ASN A 603 11.26 -12.92 -24.51
CA ASN A 603 9.86 -12.58 -24.78
C ASN A 603 8.91 -13.34 -23.83
N ALA A 604 9.19 -14.62 -23.57
CA ALA A 604 8.39 -15.42 -22.63
C ALA A 604 8.55 -14.96 -21.18
N ALA A 605 9.75 -14.59 -20.72
CA ALA A 605 9.95 -14.03 -19.38
C ALA A 605 9.19 -12.70 -19.19
N VAL A 606 9.10 -11.87 -20.24
CA VAL A 606 8.28 -10.66 -20.24
C VAL A 606 6.80 -10.97 -20.12
N ASN A 607 6.27 -11.90 -20.93
CA ASN A 607 4.86 -12.27 -20.91
C ASN A 607 4.43 -12.93 -19.58
N ALA A 608 5.34 -13.65 -18.91
CA ALA A 608 5.07 -14.42 -17.70
C ALA A 608 5.25 -13.66 -16.38
N TYR A 609 6.13 -12.65 -16.31
CA TYR A 609 6.57 -12.08 -15.03
C TYR A 609 6.79 -10.55 -14.99
N CYS A 610 6.84 -9.85 -16.13
CA CYS A 610 7.18 -8.42 -16.16
C CYS A 610 5.98 -7.48 -16.09
N GLU A 611 6.22 -6.24 -15.66
CA GLU A 611 5.21 -5.19 -15.66
C GLU A 611 4.82 -4.68 -17.05
N THR A 612 3.56 -4.23 -17.14
CA THR A 612 2.89 -3.87 -18.39
C THR A 612 3.47 -2.57 -18.97
N THR A 613 4.31 -2.70 -20.00
CA THR A 613 5.18 -1.60 -20.50
C THR A 613 5.48 -1.70 -21.99
N ARG A 614 6.02 -0.62 -22.58
CA ARG A 614 6.62 -0.64 -23.92
C ARG A 614 8.14 -0.80 -23.83
N MET A 615 8.59 -2.05 -23.89
CA MET A 615 10.00 -2.43 -23.94
C MET A 615 10.41 -2.85 -25.36
N GLN A 616 11.58 -2.40 -25.83
CA GLN A 616 12.25 -2.96 -27.01
C GLN A 616 13.43 -3.83 -26.57
N LEU A 617 13.62 -4.98 -27.24
CA LEU A 617 14.61 -5.98 -26.83
C LEU A 617 15.60 -6.32 -27.96
N ALA A 618 16.80 -5.77 -27.85
CA ALA A 618 17.97 -6.22 -28.61
C ALA A 618 18.57 -7.47 -27.95
N HIS A 619 19.12 -8.38 -28.76
CA HIS A 619 19.80 -9.57 -28.27
C HIS A 619 20.94 -9.98 -29.20
N SER A 620 22.03 -10.50 -28.63
CA SER A 620 23.11 -11.17 -29.35
C SER A 620 23.59 -12.40 -28.60
N VAL A 621 24.20 -13.36 -29.29
CA VAL A 621 24.77 -14.58 -28.69
C VAL A 621 26.24 -14.67 -29.05
N ASP A 622 27.08 -14.85 -28.04
CA ASP A 622 28.52 -14.93 -28.19
C ASP A 622 29.01 -16.34 -28.56
N ALA A 623 30.30 -16.44 -28.90
CA ALA A 623 30.90 -17.67 -29.40
C ALA A 623 30.87 -18.82 -28.37
N ASP A 624 30.86 -18.50 -27.08
CA ASP A 624 30.76 -19.44 -25.96
C ASP A 624 29.31 -19.87 -25.65
N GLY A 625 28.30 -19.21 -26.22
CA GLY A 625 26.89 -19.49 -26.00
C GLY A 625 26.20 -18.60 -24.95
N SER A 626 26.92 -17.70 -24.29
CA SER A 626 26.31 -16.65 -23.46
C SER A 626 25.52 -15.65 -24.32
N ILE A 627 24.54 -14.99 -23.70
CA ILE A 627 23.58 -14.09 -24.37
C ILE A 627 23.70 -12.69 -23.78
N ARG A 628 23.79 -11.68 -24.65
CA ARG A 628 23.64 -10.28 -24.26
C ARG A 628 22.25 -9.78 -24.61
N TYR A 629 21.61 -9.11 -23.66
CA TYR A 629 20.34 -8.42 -23.85
C TYR A 629 20.54 -6.91 -23.73
N GLY A 630 20.04 -6.18 -24.72
CA GLY A 630 19.90 -4.72 -24.69
C GLY A 630 18.44 -4.37 -24.50
N LEU A 631 18.06 -3.98 -23.28
CA LEU A 631 16.69 -3.61 -22.91
C LEU A 631 16.53 -2.09 -23.06
N ILE A 632 15.49 -1.64 -23.74
CA ILE A 632 15.17 -0.21 -23.90
C ILE A 632 13.73 0.02 -23.43
N PHE A 633 13.55 0.94 -22.48
CA PHE A 633 12.24 1.21 -21.85
C PHE A 633 11.80 2.64 -22.10
N LEU A 634 10.59 2.81 -22.65
CA LEU A 634 9.98 4.12 -22.81
C LEU A 634 9.27 4.58 -21.52
N ARG A 635 8.95 5.87 -21.44
CA ARG A 635 8.33 6.50 -20.26
C ARG A 635 7.25 7.51 -20.69
N PRO A 636 6.06 7.50 -20.06
CA PRO A 636 5.15 8.63 -20.08
C PRO A 636 5.60 9.67 -19.04
N ASP A 637 5.65 10.95 -19.38
CA ASP A 637 5.95 12.00 -18.40
C ASP A 637 4.79 12.26 -17.42
N SER A 638 3.58 11.82 -17.78
CA SER A 638 2.35 11.96 -17.01
C SER A 638 1.34 10.90 -17.44
N PHE A 639 0.54 10.36 -16.52
CA PHE A 639 -0.56 9.46 -16.85
C PHE A 639 -1.83 10.24 -17.25
N GLU A 640 -2.51 9.79 -18.30
CA GLU A 640 -3.79 10.32 -18.78
C GLU A 640 -4.98 9.41 -18.39
N PHE A 641 -6.19 9.95 -18.48
CA PHE A 641 -7.42 9.17 -18.52
C PHE A 641 -7.97 9.12 -19.95
N LYS A 642 -8.39 7.93 -20.40
CA LYS A 642 -9.12 7.77 -21.66
C LYS A 642 -10.60 8.13 -21.44
N ASP A 643 -10.89 9.44 -21.50
CA ASP A 643 -12.25 9.97 -21.33
C ASP A 643 -13.25 9.26 -22.26
N THR A 644 -14.28 8.67 -21.65
CA THR A 644 -15.31 7.90 -22.32
C THR A 644 -16.64 8.13 -21.63
N THR A 645 -17.65 8.51 -22.42
CA THR A 645 -18.97 8.92 -21.94
C THR A 645 -19.88 7.75 -21.53
N GLU A 646 -19.31 6.65 -21.02
CA GLU A 646 -20.10 5.63 -20.34
C GLU A 646 -20.56 6.20 -18.99
N ALA A 647 -21.86 6.22 -18.75
CA ALA A 647 -22.39 6.52 -17.42
C ALA A 647 -22.00 5.38 -16.48
N ALA A 648 -21.53 5.72 -15.27
CA ALA A 648 -21.22 4.74 -14.24
C ALA A 648 -22.37 3.73 -14.08
N ARG A 649 -22.08 2.45 -14.31
CA ARG A 649 -23.02 1.36 -14.13
C ARG A 649 -23.38 1.30 -12.64
N ARG A 650 -24.61 0.87 -12.34
CA ARG A 650 -25.08 0.80 -10.96
C ARG A 650 -25.08 -0.63 -10.48
N ASP A 651 -24.26 -0.90 -9.48
CA ASP A 651 -24.26 -2.17 -8.77
C ASP A 651 -25.62 -2.43 -8.12
N LEU A 652 -26.02 -3.69 -8.14
CA LEU A 652 -27.13 -4.15 -7.32
C LEU A 652 -26.69 -4.17 -5.84
N PRO A 653 -27.60 -3.86 -4.88
CA PRO A 653 -27.28 -3.94 -3.46
C PRO A 653 -26.71 -5.31 -3.10
N THR A 654 -25.50 -5.30 -2.56
CA THR A 654 -24.75 -6.48 -2.10
C THR A 654 -24.06 -6.10 -0.79
N LEU A 655 -23.90 -7.07 0.13
CA LEU A 655 -23.34 -6.81 1.46
C LEU A 655 -21.81 -6.89 1.42
N ALA A 656 -21.12 -5.79 1.74
CA ALA A 656 -19.67 -5.78 1.85
C ALA A 656 -19.20 -6.41 3.17
N HIS A 657 -18.28 -7.38 3.09
CA HIS A 657 -17.72 -8.14 4.22
C HIS A 657 -16.61 -7.36 4.95
N TYR A 658 -16.80 -6.06 5.13
CA TYR A 658 -15.87 -5.16 5.82
C TYR A 658 -15.90 -5.37 7.34
N ALA A 659 -14.79 -5.04 7.99
CA ALA A 659 -14.67 -5.03 9.44
C ALA A 659 -15.73 -4.15 10.13
N ALA A 660 -16.59 -4.76 10.96
CA ALA A 660 -17.60 -4.04 11.75
C ALA A 660 -16.99 -3.01 12.73
N THR A 661 -15.73 -3.18 13.10
CA THR A 661 -14.90 -2.16 13.76
C THR A 661 -13.61 -1.97 12.95
N PRO A 662 -13.34 -0.77 12.40
CA PRO A 662 -12.12 -0.41 11.66
C PRO A 662 -10.81 -0.71 12.40
N TRP A 663 -9.71 -0.86 11.65
CA TRP A 663 -8.36 -1.09 12.18
C TRP A 663 -7.93 0.01 13.17
N ALA A 664 -7.81 -0.36 14.46
CA ALA A 664 -7.44 0.57 15.53
C ALA A 664 -5.93 0.84 15.61
N GLY A 665 -5.10 -0.09 15.10
CA GLY A 665 -3.64 0.02 15.12
C GLY A 665 -3.09 1.28 14.45
N ALA A 666 -2.00 1.82 14.99
CA ALA A 666 -1.29 2.96 14.40
C ALA A 666 -0.62 2.55 13.06
N THR A 667 0.06 1.40 13.09
CA THR A 667 0.79 0.77 11.98
C THR A 667 0.04 -0.41 11.38
N PHE A 668 0.56 -0.93 10.27
CA PHE A 668 0.24 -2.23 9.65
C PHE A 668 1.45 -3.17 9.76
N PRO A 669 1.30 -4.50 9.56
CA PRO A 669 2.40 -5.47 9.61
C PRO A 669 3.65 -5.08 8.77
N ILE A 670 3.44 -4.53 7.57
CA ILE A 670 4.52 -4.08 6.67
C ILE A 670 5.46 -3.02 7.29
N ASP A 671 4.99 -2.22 8.26
CA ASP A 671 5.81 -1.22 8.97
C ASP A 671 6.88 -1.86 9.88
N GLY A 672 6.81 -3.18 10.11
CA GLY A 672 7.73 -3.92 10.97
C GLY A 672 8.85 -4.67 10.24
N ARG A 673 8.94 -4.58 8.91
CA ARG A 673 9.94 -5.30 8.10
C ARG A 673 11.32 -4.63 8.16
N GLU A 674 12.37 -5.43 8.27
CA GLU A 674 13.73 -4.94 8.59
C GLU A 674 14.44 -4.20 7.43
N GLN A 675 14.05 -4.44 6.18
CA GLN A 675 14.70 -3.87 5.00
C GLN A 675 13.85 -2.76 4.39
N GLU A 676 14.32 -1.51 4.50
CA GLU A 676 13.70 -0.32 3.92
C GLU A 676 14.18 -0.06 2.49
N ILE A 677 13.30 0.49 1.63
CA ILE A 677 13.65 0.92 0.27
C ILE A 677 12.89 2.19 -0.13
N GLU A 678 13.56 3.18 -0.74
CA GLU A 678 12.87 4.37 -1.28
C GLU A 678 12.05 3.97 -2.53
N VAL A 679 10.76 4.31 -2.54
CA VAL A 679 9.86 4.12 -3.69
C VAL A 679 9.25 5.44 -4.14
N ARG A 680 9.08 5.62 -5.45
CA ARG A 680 8.63 6.88 -6.06
C ARG A 680 7.38 6.74 -6.92
N THR A 681 7.12 5.56 -7.49
CA THR A 681 5.91 5.24 -8.27
C THR A 681 5.03 4.20 -7.57
N SER A 682 3.77 4.08 -7.98
CA SER A 682 2.88 3.02 -7.53
C SER A 682 3.39 1.61 -7.89
N ASP A 683 4.02 1.45 -9.06
CA ASP A 683 4.64 0.17 -9.44
C ASP A 683 5.81 -0.20 -8.51
N GLN A 684 6.70 0.75 -8.19
CA GLN A 684 7.80 0.54 -7.23
C GLN A 684 7.27 0.20 -5.83
N LEU A 685 6.20 0.89 -5.41
CA LEU A 685 5.54 0.67 -4.13
C LEU A 685 4.93 -0.74 -4.02
N TYR A 686 4.16 -1.18 -5.03
CA TYR A 686 3.58 -2.53 -5.02
C TYR A 686 4.68 -3.60 -5.09
N LEU A 687 5.66 -3.44 -5.99
CA LEU A 687 6.67 -4.47 -6.22
C LEU A 687 7.59 -4.62 -5.00
N ALA A 688 8.02 -3.53 -4.37
CA ALA A 688 8.74 -3.57 -3.09
C ALA A 688 7.94 -4.26 -1.97
N ALA A 689 6.65 -3.94 -1.84
CA ALA A 689 5.79 -4.56 -0.82
C ALA A 689 5.63 -6.07 -1.05
N VAL A 690 5.43 -6.51 -2.29
CA VAL A 690 5.31 -7.93 -2.67
C VAL A 690 6.65 -8.68 -2.52
N MET A 691 7.78 -8.01 -2.80
CA MET A 691 9.13 -8.53 -2.58
C MET A 691 9.57 -8.60 -1.11
N GLY A 692 8.69 -8.25 -0.16
CA GLY A 692 8.95 -8.39 1.29
C GLY A 692 9.66 -7.22 1.95
N PHE A 693 9.81 -6.08 1.28
CA PHE A 693 10.43 -4.88 1.83
C PHE A 693 9.43 -4.03 2.65
N ASN A 694 9.97 -3.10 3.42
CA ASN A 694 9.26 -1.93 3.94
C ASN A 694 9.43 -0.77 2.93
N PRO A 695 8.44 -0.50 2.06
CA PRO A 695 8.54 0.61 1.12
C PRO A 695 8.41 1.95 1.85
N VAL A 696 9.41 2.81 1.66
CA VAL A 696 9.47 4.17 2.19
C VAL A 696 9.18 5.13 1.03
N PRO A 697 7.96 5.69 0.90
CA PRO A 697 7.67 6.58 -0.20
C PRO A 697 8.47 7.88 -0.12
N ALA A 698 9.08 8.26 -1.24
CA ALA A 698 9.74 9.55 -1.37
C ALA A 698 8.71 10.67 -1.21
N LYS A 699 9.07 11.73 -0.47
CA LYS A 699 8.20 12.90 -0.28
C LYS A 699 7.83 13.55 -1.62
N ASP A 700 6.60 14.04 -1.72
CA ASP A 700 6.00 14.72 -2.87
C ASP A 700 5.94 13.82 -4.13
N SER A 701 5.84 12.48 -3.95
CA SER A 701 5.77 11.49 -5.03
C SER A 701 4.40 10.80 -5.16
N PRO A 702 4.06 10.23 -6.34
CA PRO A 702 2.88 9.37 -6.50
C PRO A 702 2.80 8.25 -5.47
N ALA A 703 3.92 7.60 -5.13
CA ALA A 703 3.95 6.55 -4.11
C ALA A 703 3.49 7.03 -2.73
N GLU A 704 3.80 8.26 -2.32
CA GLU A 704 3.37 8.81 -1.03
C GLU A 704 1.85 8.96 -0.97
N ALA A 705 1.25 9.53 -2.02
CA ALA A 705 -0.19 9.69 -2.13
C ALA A 705 -0.93 8.35 -2.19
N VAL A 706 -0.45 7.41 -3.03
CA VAL A 706 -1.03 6.07 -3.18
C VAL A 706 -0.94 5.29 -1.87
N TYR A 707 0.19 5.30 -1.18
CA TYR A 707 0.36 4.58 0.09
C TYR A 707 -0.55 5.13 1.19
N ALA A 708 -0.69 6.46 1.28
CA ALA A 708 -1.61 7.08 2.24
C ALA A 708 -3.09 6.74 1.95
N ALA A 709 -3.48 6.71 0.67
CA ALA A 709 -4.84 6.35 0.26
C ALA A 709 -5.14 4.86 0.52
N VAL A 710 -4.25 3.95 0.10
CA VAL A 710 -4.39 2.49 0.34
C VAL A 710 -4.42 2.18 1.83
N ARG A 711 -3.59 2.83 2.67
CA ARG A 711 -3.67 2.72 4.13
C ARG A 711 -5.03 3.16 4.68
N THR A 712 -5.60 4.24 4.14
CA THR A 712 -6.90 4.76 4.56
C THR A 712 -8.04 3.79 4.21
N VAL A 713 -7.99 3.19 3.01
CA VAL A 713 -8.93 2.14 2.60
C VAL A 713 -8.78 0.89 3.49
N LEU A 714 -7.57 0.35 3.65
CA LEU A 714 -7.31 -0.83 4.49
C LEU A 714 -7.84 -0.63 5.91
N LYS A 715 -7.61 0.53 6.53
CA LYS A 715 -8.11 0.77 7.90
C LYS A 715 -9.64 0.76 7.98
N ARG A 716 -10.35 1.12 6.91
CA ARG A 716 -11.82 1.07 6.84
C ARG A 716 -12.35 -0.36 6.67
N ILE A 717 -11.66 -1.22 5.91
CA ILE A 717 -12.21 -2.52 5.44
C ILE A 717 -11.74 -3.74 6.24
N VAL A 718 -10.58 -3.71 6.90
CA VAL A 718 -10.06 -4.82 7.73
C VAL A 718 -9.75 -4.41 9.17
N ASN A 719 -9.59 -5.38 10.07
CA ASN A 719 -9.10 -5.17 11.43
C ASN A 719 -8.14 -6.28 11.92
N GLU A 720 -7.69 -6.13 13.17
CA GLU A 720 -6.71 -6.99 13.83
C GLU A 720 -7.28 -8.36 14.23
N GLU A 721 -8.60 -8.49 14.40
CA GLU A 721 -9.30 -9.71 14.84
C GLU A 721 -9.72 -10.64 13.67
N MET A 722 -9.86 -10.10 12.45
CA MET A 722 -10.18 -10.88 11.25
C MET A 722 -9.10 -11.91 10.91
N THR A 723 -9.53 -13.07 10.44
CA THR A 723 -8.65 -14.08 9.84
C THR A 723 -8.12 -13.62 8.48
N ASP A 724 -7.03 -14.24 8.01
CA ASP A 724 -6.42 -13.90 6.72
C ASP A 724 -7.35 -14.18 5.53
N ALA A 725 -8.22 -15.19 5.63
CA ALA A 725 -9.29 -15.45 4.67
C ALA A 725 -10.28 -14.28 4.60
N GLN A 726 -10.74 -13.77 5.76
CA GLN A 726 -11.64 -12.62 5.83
C GLN A 726 -10.95 -11.32 5.37
N ARG A 727 -9.64 -11.17 5.59
CA ARG A 727 -8.86 -10.04 5.08
C ARG A 727 -8.80 -10.04 3.56
N VAL A 728 -8.50 -11.19 2.94
CA VAL A 728 -8.56 -11.37 1.48
C VAL A 728 -9.96 -11.07 0.95
N HIS A 729 -11.00 -11.57 1.61
CA HIS A 729 -12.39 -11.35 1.20
C HIS A 729 -12.79 -9.87 1.29
N ALA A 730 -12.44 -9.15 2.35
CA ALA A 730 -12.72 -7.71 2.45
C ALA A 730 -11.97 -6.86 1.41
N ILE A 731 -10.74 -7.24 1.04
CA ILE A 731 -9.99 -6.60 -0.07
C ILE A 731 -10.66 -6.90 -1.41
N TYR A 732 -11.07 -8.14 -1.64
CA TYR A 732 -11.82 -8.56 -2.82
C TYR A 732 -13.12 -7.75 -2.97
N ASP A 733 -13.91 -7.70 -1.91
CA ASP A 733 -15.16 -6.94 -1.84
C ASP A 733 -14.96 -5.48 -2.17
N TYR A 734 -13.93 -4.83 -1.59
CA TYR A 734 -13.61 -3.44 -1.90
C TYR A 734 -13.30 -3.21 -3.39
N LEU A 735 -12.46 -4.07 -3.98
CA LEU A 735 -12.08 -3.95 -5.38
C LEU A 735 -13.25 -4.20 -6.33
N THR A 736 -14.19 -5.08 -5.96
CA THR A 736 -15.41 -5.30 -6.75
C THR A 736 -16.46 -4.21 -6.58
N LEU A 737 -16.66 -3.69 -5.37
CA LEU A 737 -17.79 -2.79 -5.06
C LEU A 737 -17.48 -1.30 -5.27
N GLU A 738 -16.20 -0.92 -5.40
CA GLU A 738 -15.79 0.49 -5.51
C GLU A 738 -14.87 0.80 -6.71
N VAL A 739 -14.70 -0.16 -7.64
CA VAL A 739 -13.92 0.01 -8.88
C VAL A 739 -14.71 -0.47 -10.09
N ALA A 740 -15.05 0.45 -11.00
CA ALA A 740 -15.66 0.09 -12.28
C ALA A 740 -14.60 -0.39 -13.28
N TYR A 741 -14.89 -1.44 -14.05
CA TYR A 741 -13.95 -1.94 -15.06
C TYR A 741 -13.85 -0.98 -16.25
N ASP A 742 -12.63 -0.61 -16.65
CA ASP A 742 -12.43 0.32 -17.77
C ASP A 742 -12.51 -0.35 -19.14
N SER A 743 -13.74 -0.66 -19.59
CA SER A 743 -14.03 -1.15 -20.94
C SER A 743 -13.57 -0.23 -22.08
N ALA A 744 -13.17 1.02 -21.80
CA ALA A 744 -12.55 1.86 -22.82
C ALA A 744 -11.10 1.46 -23.13
N LEU A 745 -10.41 0.82 -22.20
CA LEU A 745 -9.00 0.44 -22.31
C LEU A 745 -8.79 -0.96 -22.90
N THR A 746 -9.82 -1.78 -23.11
CA THR A 746 -9.67 -3.08 -23.81
C THR A 746 -9.46 -2.94 -25.31
N ASP A 747 -10.00 -1.87 -25.92
CA ASP A 747 -10.01 -1.68 -27.38
C ASP A 747 -8.83 -0.85 -27.91
N ILE A 748 -7.78 -0.61 -27.11
CA ILE A 748 -6.58 0.12 -27.55
C ILE A 748 -5.62 -0.80 -28.32
N ASN A 749 -5.46 -0.53 -29.62
CA ASN A 749 -4.47 -1.15 -30.50
C ASN A 749 -3.18 -0.31 -30.64
N ASP A 750 -2.96 0.65 -29.73
CA ASP A 750 -1.78 1.52 -29.73
C ASP A 750 -0.68 0.99 -28.81
N GLU A 751 0.58 1.21 -29.19
CA GLU A 751 1.75 0.82 -28.39
C GLU A 751 1.84 1.57 -27.05
N ASP A 752 1.06 2.64 -26.87
CA ASP A 752 1.15 3.59 -25.76
C ASP A 752 0.10 3.38 -24.65
N PHE A 753 -0.40 2.15 -24.46
CA PHE A 753 -1.35 1.80 -23.39
C PHE A 753 -0.85 2.18 -21.98
N TYR A 754 0.47 2.14 -21.77
CA TYR A 754 1.16 2.44 -20.50
C TYR A 754 1.02 3.92 -20.07
N GLN A 755 0.45 4.79 -20.90
CA GLN A 755 0.15 6.17 -20.50
C GLN A 755 -1.16 6.28 -19.72
N TYR A 756 -2.01 5.25 -19.65
CA TYR A 756 -3.34 5.35 -19.05
C TYR A 756 -3.38 4.88 -17.58
N LYS A 757 -3.94 5.72 -16.70
CA LYS A 757 -4.07 5.44 -15.25
C LYS A 757 -4.73 4.10 -14.90
N GLY A 758 -5.60 3.56 -15.75
CA GLY A 758 -6.32 2.31 -15.49
C GLY A 758 -5.45 1.05 -15.36
N PHE A 759 -4.19 1.09 -15.82
CA PHE A 759 -3.19 0.01 -15.63
C PHE A 759 -2.41 0.13 -14.30
N TYR A 760 -2.76 1.10 -13.46
CA TYR A 760 -2.03 1.45 -12.24
C TYR A 760 -2.97 1.59 -11.03
N ILE A 761 -2.40 1.60 -9.83
CA ILE A 761 -3.16 1.71 -8.56
C ILE A 761 -3.89 3.05 -8.46
N GLU A 762 -3.36 4.10 -9.10
CA GLU A 762 -4.01 5.40 -9.26
C GLU A 762 -5.41 5.30 -9.90
N GLY A 763 -5.60 4.45 -10.92
CA GLY A 763 -6.92 4.23 -11.52
C GLY A 763 -7.91 3.58 -10.54
N VAL A 764 -7.45 2.61 -9.75
CA VAL A 764 -8.27 1.94 -8.72
C VAL A 764 -8.70 2.93 -7.63
N LEU A 765 -7.78 3.78 -7.16
CA LEU A 765 -8.07 4.80 -6.14
C LEU A 765 -9.01 5.92 -6.65
N GLU A 766 -9.08 6.13 -7.96
CA GLU A 766 -10.03 7.02 -8.63
C GLU A 766 -11.30 6.27 -9.14
N GLY A 767 -11.46 4.99 -8.77
CA GLY A 767 -12.67 4.19 -8.98
C GLY A 767 -12.85 3.59 -10.38
N LYS A 768 -11.81 3.58 -11.24
CA LYS A 768 -11.89 3.00 -12.60
C LYS A 768 -10.55 2.43 -13.08
N ALA A 769 -10.50 1.12 -13.34
CA ALA A 769 -9.26 0.43 -13.73
C ALA A 769 -9.50 -0.82 -14.60
N VAL A 770 -8.43 -1.38 -15.15
CA VAL A 770 -8.42 -2.73 -15.76
C VAL A 770 -7.74 -3.74 -14.84
N CYS A 771 -7.73 -5.02 -15.24
CA CYS A 771 -7.23 -6.15 -14.46
C CYS A 771 -5.83 -5.94 -13.85
N ASP A 772 -4.89 -5.34 -14.58
CA ASP A 772 -3.54 -5.08 -14.07
C ASP A 772 -3.54 -4.11 -12.86
N GLY A 773 -4.25 -2.98 -12.96
CA GLY A 773 -4.37 -2.02 -11.85
C GLY A 773 -5.09 -2.61 -10.63
N ILE A 774 -6.13 -3.41 -10.86
CA ILE A 774 -6.87 -4.14 -9.82
C ILE A 774 -5.95 -5.16 -9.13
N ALA A 775 -5.25 -6.00 -9.89
CA ALA A 775 -4.38 -7.05 -9.36
C ALA A 775 -3.13 -6.50 -8.63
N LYS A 776 -2.57 -5.37 -9.10
CA LYS A 776 -1.54 -4.60 -8.35
C LYS A 776 -2.05 -4.10 -7.01
N THR A 777 -3.28 -3.58 -6.98
CA THR A 777 -3.87 -3.05 -5.74
C THR A 777 -4.20 -4.16 -4.75
N PHE A 778 -4.75 -5.29 -5.22
CA PHE A 778 -4.94 -6.49 -4.39
C PHE A 778 -3.60 -6.99 -3.81
N ALA A 779 -2.56 -7.05 -4.62
CA ALA A 779 -1.23 -7.49 -4.20
C ALA A 779 -0.61 -6.55 -3.16
N LEU A 780 -0.67 -5.24 -3.37
CA LEU A 780 -0.21 -4.25 -2.38
C LEU A 780 -1.01 -4.38 -1.07
N MET A 781 -2.35 -4.42 -1.14
CA MET A 781 -3.19 -4.54 0.05
C MET A 781 -2.94 -5.82 0.85
N SER A 782 -2.74 -6.94 0.16
CA SER A 782 -2.40 -8.23 0.78
C SER A 782 -1.01 -8.18 1.43
N ALA A 783 0.00 -7.69 0.70
CA ALA A 783 1.37 -7.57 1.20
C ALA A 783 1.49 -6.59 2.40
N MET A 784 0.64 -5.55 2.46
CA MET A 784 0.59 -4.64 3.60
C MET A 784 0.08 -5.29 4.89
N LEU A 785 -0.70 -6.37 4.77
CA LEU A 785 -1.16 -7.23 5.87
C LEU A 785 -0.25 -8.45 6.10
N ASP A 786 0.93 -8.48 5.46
CA ASP A 786 1.91 -9.57 5.45
C ASP A 786 1.42 -10.91 4.87
N LEU A 787 0.41 -10.87 4.00
CA LEU A 787 -0.10 -12.03 3.27
C LEU A 787 0.76 -12.28 2.01
N PRO A 788 1.46 -13.43 1.88
CA PRO A 788 2.26 -13.71 0.69
C PRO A 788 1.38 -13.81 -0.56
N VAL A 789 1.74 -13.07 -1.60
CA VAL A 789 0.89 -12.88 -2.79
C VAL A 789 1.74 -12.76 -4.05
N TYR A 790 1.21 -13.23 -5.17
CA TYR A 790 1.72 -12.98 -6.51
C TYR A 790 0.67 -12.24 -7.35
N LYS A 791 1.13 -11.31 -8.20
CA LYS A 791 0.43 -10.97 -9.44
C LYS A 791 0.69 -12.12 -10.42
N VAL A 792 -0.32 -12.54 -11.17
CA VAL A 792 -0.25 -13.63 -12.15
C VAL A 792 -0.70 -13.07 -13.49
N THR A 793 0.14 -13.18 -14.51
CA THR A 793 -0.23 -12.88 -15.90
C THR A 793 -0.69 -14.14 -16.61
N GLY A 794 -1.47 -13.96 -17.67
CA GLY A 794 -2.01 -15.08 -18.44
C GLY A 794 -2.93 -14.64 -19.56
N GLU A 795 -3.78 -15.57 -19.98
CA GLU A 795 -4.97 -15.27 -20.78
C GLU A 795 -6.22 -15.75 -20.06
N SER A 796 -7.34 -15.08 -20.32
CA SER A 796 -8.67 -15.56 -19.98
C SER A 796 -9.55 -15.53 -21.22
N ASN A 797 -10.15 -16.67 -21.58
CA ASN A 797 -10.90 -16.90 -22.83
C ASN A 797 -10.15 -16.50 -24.13
N GLY A 798 -8.81 -16.52 -24.14
CA GLY A 798 -8.00 -16.12 -25.30
C GLY A 798 -7.72 -14.62 -25.41
N VAL A 799 -7.86 -13.87 -24.32
CA VAL A 799 -7.53 -12.44 -24.21
C VAL A 799 -6.57 -12.26 -23.03
N GLY A 800 -5.53 -11.44 -23.18
CA GLY A 800 -4.53 -11.19 -22.13
C GLY A 800 -5.18 -10.69 -20.84
N HIS A 801 -4.84 -11.30 -19.70
CA HIS A 801 -5.49 -11.06 -18.42
C HIS A 801 -4.50 -11.14 -17.24
N VAL A 802 -4.89 -10.55 -16.11
CA VAL A 802 -4.07 -10.45 -14.90
C VAL A 802 -4.94 -10.68 -13.67
N TRP A 803 -4.48 -11.54 -12.77
CA TRP A 803 -5.15 -11.85 -11.48
C TRP A 803 -4.11 -12.09 -10.39
N ASN A 804 -4.51 -12.69 -9.26
CA ASN A 804 -3.62 -12.95 -8.13
C ASN A 804 -3.64 -14.41 -7.67
N LYS A 805 -2.54 -14.81 -7.04
CA LYS A 805 -2.48 -15.97 -6.14
C LYS A 805 -2.04 -15.51 -4.75
N VAL A 806 -2.78 -15.85 -3.71
CA VAL A 806 -2.50 -15.46 -2.31
C VAL A 806 -2.40 -16.68 -1.42
N ARG A 807 -1.47 -16.66 -0.47
CA ARG A 807 -1.35 -17.69 0.56
C ARG A 807 -2.18 -17.30 1.78
N VAL A 808 -3.09 -18.19 2.17
CA VAL A 808 -3.87 -18.09 3.41
C VAL A 808 -3.52 -19.30 4.28
N ALA A 809 -3.00 -19.03 5.49
CA ALA A 809 -2.29 -20.00 6.31
C ALA A 809 -1.19 -20.73 5.51
N ASP A 810 -1.32 -22.04 5.28
CA ASP A 810 -0.32 -22.87 4.60
C ASP A 810 -0.67 -23.24 3.14
N ASN A 811 -1.77 -22.72 2.61
CA ASN A 811 -2.27 -23.06 1.28
C ASN A 811 -2.31 -21.83 0.35
N TRP A 812 -2.06 -22.06 -0.94
CA TRP A 812 -2.22 -21.05 -1.99
C TRP A 812 -3.61 -21.13 -2.62
N PHE A 813 -4.15 -19.97 -2.99
CA PHE A 813 -5.46 -19.84 -3.63
C PHE A 813 -5.43 -18.77 -4.72
N VAL A 814 -6.23 -18.99 -5.76
CA VAL A 814 -6.51 -18.02 -6.82
C VAL A 814 -7.48 -16.96 -6.31
N VAL A 815 -7.22 -15.71 -6.68
CA VAL A 815 -8.13 -14.59 -6.49
C VAL A 815 -8.14 -13.74 -7.78
N ASP A 816 -9.31 -13.55 -8.39
CA ASP A 816 -9.53 -12.58 -9.45
C ASP A 816 -10.69 -11.65 -9.11
N ALA A 817 -10.37 -10.44 -8.66
CA ALA A 817 -11.35 -9.39 -8.38
C ALA A 817 -11.91 -8.75 -9.66
N THR A 818 -11.27 -8.93 -10.82
CA THR A 818 -11.77 -8.43 -12.12
C THR A 818 -13.04 -9.19 -12.53
N TRP A 819 -13.01 -10.52 -12.44
CA TRP A 819 -14.18 -11.38 -12.68
C TRP A 819 -15.15 -11.42 -11.49
N GLY A 820 -14.85 -10.67 -10.41
CA GLY A 820 -15.75 -10.47 -9.27
C GLY A 820 -16.97 -9.60 -9.57
N ASN A 821 -17.00 -8.89 -10.72
CA ASN A 821 -18.18 -8.18 -11.20
C ASN A 821 -18.73 -8.79 -12.50
N ILE A 822 -20.00 -9.18 -12.48
CA ILE A 822 -20.73 -9.73 -13.64
C ILE A 822 -21.76 -8.73 -14.17
N LEU A 823 -21.80 -8.57 -15.50
CA LEU A 823 -22.78 -7.73 -16.19
C LEU A 823 -24.17 -8.37 -16.18
N VAL A 824 -25.08 -7.80 -15.39
CA VAL A 824 -26.49 -8.21 -15.34
C VAL A 824 -27.27 -7.64 -16.52
N ASN A 825 -26.96 -6.41 -16.91
CA ASN A 825 -27.41 -5.78 -18.15
C ASN A 825 -26.51 -4.58 -18.52
N ALA A 826 -26.80 -3.91 -19.64
CA ALA A 826 -25.99 -2.80 -20.18
C ALA A 826 -25.83 -1.56 -19.26
N PHE A 827 -26.50 -1.52 -18.10
CA PHE A 827 -26.45 -0.42 -17.14
C PHE A 827 -26.19 -0.86 -15.69
N GLN A 828 -26.05 -2.17 -15.43
CA GLN A 828 -25.99 -2.72 -14.08
C GLN A 828 -25.05 -3.93 -14.00
N GLU A 829 -24.20 -3.90 -12.99
CA GLU A 829 -23.29 -4.98 -12.61
C GLU A 829 -23.72 -5.57 -11.26
N ARG A 830 -23.17 -6.73 -10.92
CA ARG A 830 -23.38 -7.41 -9.65
C ARG A 830 -22.11 -8.11 -9.24
N GLN A 831 -21.83 -8.08 -7.94
CA GLN A 831 -20.75 -8.84 -7.35
C GLN A 831 -20.98 -10.37 -7.49
N THR A 832 -19.90 -11.13 -7.57
CA THR A 832 -19.87 -12.60 -7.51
C THR A 832 -18.61 -13.06 -6.77
N HIS A 833 -18.74 -14.05 -5.90
CA HIS A 833 -17.62 -14.64 -5.16
C HIS A 833 -17.06 -15.91 -5.81
N ALA A 834 -17.44 -16.18 -7.07
CA ALA A 834 -16.94 -17.31 -7.88
C ALA A 834 -15.41 -17.36 -8.04
N TYR A 835 -14.71 -16.24 -7.83
CA TYR A 835 -13.27 -16.08 -8.10
C TYR A 835 -12.47 -15.59 -6.89
N VAL A 836 -12.96 -15.79 -5.65
CA VAL A 836 -12.18 -15.53 -4.42
C VAL A 836 -11.81 -16.83 -3.70
N LEU A 837 -10.52 -16.98 -3.36
CA LEU A 837 -9.96 -18.12 -2.60
C LEU A 837 -10.21 -19.51 -3.22
N VAL A 838 -10.21 -19.58 -4.56
CA VAL A 838 -10.49 -20.81 -5.33
C VAL A 838 -9.22 -21.60 -5.70
N SER A 839 -9.40 -22.85 -6.14
CA SER A 839 -8.31 -23.70 -6.63
C SER A 839 -8.01 -23.44 -8.11
N ASP A 840 -6.81 -23.81 -8.59
CA ASP A 840 -6.44 -23.70 -10.01
C ASP A 840 -7.44 -24.46 -10.90
N GLY A 841 -7.82 -25.68 -10.49
CA GLY A 841 -8.84 -26.49 -11.17
C GLY A 841 -10.27 -25.93 -11.15
N THR A 842 -10.51 -24.78 -10.49
CA THR A 842 -11.77 -24.03 -10.62
C THR A 842 -11.77 -23.11 -11.84
N ILE A 843 -10.59 -22.56 -12.22
CA ILE A 843 -10.43 -21.58 -13.31
C ILE A 843 -9.82 -22.16 -14.59
N ASP A 844 -9.22 -23.35 -14.55
CA ASP A 844 -8.60 -24.10 -15.68
C ASP A 844 -9.44 -24.13 -16.99
N GLY A 845 -10.77 -24.07 -16.89
CA GLY A 845 -11.67 -24.03 -18.05
C GLY A 845 -11.80 -22.68 -18.76
N THR A 846 -11.26 -21.59 -18.18
CA THR A 846 -11.31 -20.22 -18.73
C THR A 846 -9.96 -19.49 -18.70
N HIS A 847 -9.08 -19.80 -17.74
CA HIS A 847 -7.82 -19.10 -17.48
C HIS A 847 -6.59 -19.96 -17.79
N THR A 848 -5.63 -19.40 -18.53
CA THR A 848 -4.33 -19.99 -18.83
C THR A 848 -3.23 -19.18 -18.14
N THR A 849 -2.51 -19.77 -17.19
CA THR A 849 -1.41 -19.11 -16.45
C THR A 849 -0.14 -19.01 -17.31
N TYR A 850 0.52 -17.86 -17.33
CA TYR A 850 1.83 -17.69 -17.97
C TYR A 850 2.94 -17.57 -16.92
N GLY A 851 3.90 -18.50 -16.94
CA GLY A 851 4.90 -18.69 -15.90
C GLY A 851 4.51 -19.72 -14.83
N GLU A 852 5.48 -20.05 -13.98
CA GLU A 852 5.33 -21.00 -12.89
C GLU A 852 5.05 -20.28 -11.56
N TYR A 853 3.96 -20.69 -10.91
CA TYR A 853 3.51 -20.19 -9.61
C TYR A 853 3.10 -21.37 -8.73
N PRO A 854 3.10 -21.23 -7.39
CA PRO A 854 2.65 -22.29 -6.50
C PRO A 854 1.24 -22.81 -6.85
N ALA A 855 1.08 -24.13 -6.79
CA ALA A 855 -0.19 -24.78 -7.08
C ALA A 855 -1.25 -24.42 -6.04
N ALA A 856 -2.41 -23.96 -6.49
CA ALA A 856 -3.61 -23.81 -5.68
C ALA A 856 -4.41 -25.13 -5.72
N ASP A 857 -3.81 -26.20 -5.18
CA ASP A 857 -4.43 -27.52 -5.05
C ASP A 857 -5.58 -27.54 -4.03
N ALA A 858 -5.52 -26.62 -3.06
CA ALA A 858 -6.54 -26.44 -2.04
C ALA A 858 -7.65 -25.50 -2.52
N ARG A 859 -8.83 -25.63 -1.90
CA ARG A 859 -9.92 -24.66 -1.96
C ARG A 859 -10.28 -24.27 -0.53
N VAL A 860 -10.42 -22.98 -0.22
CA VAL A 860 -11.10 -22.62 1.03
C VAL A 860 -12.59 -22.79 0.78
N GLU A 861 -13.19 -23.81 1.40
CA GLU A 861 -14.62 -24.10 1.26
C GLU A 861 -15.47 -23.13 2.12
N ILE A 862 -15.23 -21.81 2.02
CA ILE A 862 -16.10 -20.78 2.63
C ILE A 862 -17.50 -20.87 2.00
N PHE A 863 -17.55 -21.03 0.66
CA PHE A 863 -18.76 -20.91 -0.16
C PHE A 863 -18.96 -22.11 -1.10
N ALA A 864 -18.71 -23.32 -0.61
CA ALA A 864 -18.62 -24.49 -1.47
C ALA A 864 -19.92 -24.81 -2.25
N SER A 865 -19.80 -24.73 -3.59
CA SER A 865 -20.66 -25.31 -4.64
C SER A 865 -21.83 -24.48 -5.21
N VAL A 866 -21.61 -23.22 -5.55
CA VAL A 866 -22.56 -22.47 -6.41
C VAL A 866 -22.31 -22.77 -7.90
N ARG A 867 -23.35 -22.65 -8.73
CA ARG A 867 -23.31 -22.42 -10.19
C ARG A 867 -24.65 -21.86 -10.67
N PHE A 868 -24.60 -21.06 -11.74
CA PHE A 868 -25.75 -20.55 -12.50
C PHE A 868 -25.55 -20.76 -14.02
N GLY A 869 -24.83 -21.80 -14.40
CA GLY A 869 -23.92 -21.71 -15.55
C GLY A 869 -22.63 -21.02 -15.12
N GLU A 870 -22.52 -19.70 -15.34
CA GLU A 870 -21.29 -18.89 -15.24
C GLU A 870 -21.44 -17.67 -14.30
N SER A 871 -22.15 -17.83 -13.18
CA SER A 871 -22.32 -16.77 -12.16
C SER A 871 -22.67 -17.41 -10.82
N ASP A 872 -22.18 -16.86 -9.70
CA ASP A 872 -22.42 -17.43 -8.39
C ASP A 872 -23.07 -16.43 -7.43
N ALA A 873 -24.29 -16.74 -6.97
CA ALA A 873 -24.93 -16.12 -5.82
C ALA A 873 -25.14 -17.18 -4.75
N LEU A 874 -24.38 -17.09 -3.66
CA LEU A 874 -24.71 -17.75 -2.40
C LEU A 874 -25.85 -16.98 -1.71
N ILE A 875 -26.50 -17.63 -0.76
CA ILE A 875 -27.43 -17.02 0.19
C ILE A 875 -26.91 -17.31 1.62
N ASP A 876 -26.40 -16.31 2.30
CA ASP A 876 -25.93 -16.36 3.70
C ASP A 876 -27.01 -16.00 4.74
N SER A 877 -28.10 -15.37 4.27
CA SER A 877 -29.08 -14.74 5.14
C SER A 877 -30.44 -14.60 4.46
N VAL A 878 -31.50 -14.43 5.28
CA VAL A 878 -32.85 -14.13 4.76
C VAL A 878 -32.85 -12.81 3.99
N ALA A 879 -32.04 -11.83 4.42
CA ALA A 879 -31.93 -10.54 3.74
C ALA A 879 -31.31 -10.65 2.34
N GLU A 880 -30.27 -11.48 2.17
CA GLU A 880 -29.69 -11.76 0.85
C GLU A 880 -30.63 -12.57 -0.05
N PHE A 881 -31.39 -13.51 0.53
CA PHE A 881 -32.45 -14.23 -0.18
C PHE A 881 -33.52 -13.28 -0.73
N GLU A 882 -34.08 -12.43 0.12
CA GLU A 882 -35.11 -11.46 -0.24
C GLU A 882 -34.61 -10.47 -1.30
N GLN A 883 -33.39 -9.94 -1.15
CA GLN A 883 -32.78 -9.03 -2.12
C GLN A 883 -32.53 -9.71 -3.48
N THR A 884 -31.91 -10.89 -3.48
CA THR A 884 -31.63 -11.67 -4.70
C THR A 884 -32.92 -11.98 -5.46
N VAL A 885 -33.91 -12.54 -4.78
CA VAL A 885 -35.19 -12.92 -5.39
C VAL A 885 -35.97 -11.69 -5.88
N THR A 886 -35.95 -10.59 -5.14
CA THR A 886 -36.62 -9.34 -5.55
C THR A 886 -35.96 -8.71 -6.77
N ALA A 887 -34.63 -8.69 -6.85
CA ALA A 887 -33.90 -8.17 -8.00
C ALA A 887 -34.15 -9.00 -9.27
N ILE A 888 -34.20 -10.34 -9.15
CA ILE A 888 -34.56 -11.23 -10.27
C ILE A 888 -35.99 -10.95 -10.74
N ALA A 889 -36.95 -10.81 -9.83
CA ALA A 889 -38.34 -10.49 -10.18
C ALA A 889 -38.45 -9.16 -10.94
N ASP A 890 -37.76 -8.10 -10.50
CA ASP A 890 -37.75 -6.81 -11.19
C ASP A 890 -37.12 -6.89 -12.60
N LEU A 891 -36.11 -7.75 -12.80
CA LEU A 891 -35.54 -8.04 -14.14
C LEU A 891 -36.53 -8.78 -15.05
N VAL A 892 -37.30 -9.74 -14.53
CA VAL A 892 -38.32 -10.46 -15.31
C VAL A 892 -39.44 -9.51 -15.78
N ILE A 893 -39.90 -8.61 -14.90
CA ILE A 893 -40.86 -7.55 -15.21
C ILE A 893 -40.29 -6.61 -16.30
N ALA A 894 -39.08 -6.07 -16.07
CA ALA A 894 -38.45 -5.11 -16.98
C ALA A 894 -38.20 -5.71 -18.38
N ALA A 895 -37.85 -6.99 -18.47
CA ALA A 895 -37.60 -7.67 -19.73
C ALA A 895 -38.87 -8.11 -20.49
N SER A 896 -40.07 -8.05 -19.86
CA SER A 896 -41.35 -8.46 -20.45
C SER A 896 -41.33 -9.87 -21.08
N LYS A 897 -40.58 -10.81 -20.48
CA LYS A 897 -40.37 -12.15 -21.03
C LYS A 897 -41.61 -13.03 -20.80
N PRO A 898 -42.22 -13.62 -21.86
CA PRO A 898 -43.35 -14.54 -21.73
C PRO A 898 -42.93 -15.99 -21.41
N GLU A 899 -41.68 -16.18 -20.95
CA GLU A 899 -41.04 -17.46 -20.70
C GLU A 899 -40.42 -17.44 -19.30
N THR A 900 -40.63 -18.49 -18.52
CA THR A 900 -40.12 -18.60 -17.15
C THR A 900 -38.59 -18.49 -17.12
N VAL A 901 -38.08 -17.51 -16.38
CA VAL A 901 -36.65 -17.34 -16.10
C VAL A 901 -36.30 -18.24 -14.92
N TYR A 902 -35.47 -19.26 -15.16
CA TYR A 902 -35.00 -20.16 -14.12
C TYR A 902 -33.74 -19.60 -13.45
N THR A 903 -33.60 -19.85 -12.16
CA THR A 903 -32.55 -19.30 -11.30
C THR A 903 -32.14 -20.37 -10.28
N GLU A 904 -30.87 -20.78 -10.32
CA GLU A 904 -30.31 -21.77 -9.39
C GLU A 904 -29.70 -21.04 -8.18
N LEU A 905 -30.14 -21.38 -6.97
CA LEU A 905 -29.63 -20.81 -5.71
C LEU A 905 -28.98 -21.92 -4.85
N LYS A 906 -27.94 -21.54 -4.11
CA LYS A 906 -27.39 -22.31 -2.99
C LYS A 906 -27.38 -21.45 -1.72
N PHE A 907 -27.49 -22.12 -0.58
CA PHE A 907 -27.46 -21.54 0.76
C PHE A 907 -26.17 -21.95 1.48
N SER A 908 -25.70 -21.17 2.44
CA SER A 908 -24.57 -21.57 3.30
C SER A 908 -25.01 -22.58 4.37
N ASP A 909 -24.10 -23.46 4.79
CA ASP A 909 -24.42 -24.51 5.75
C ASP A 909 -24.67 -23.92 7.15
N ASP A 910 -23.94 -22.86 7.52
CA ASP A 910 -24.15 -22.05 8.73
C ASP A 910 -25.53 -21.37 8.73
N PHE A 911 -25.95 -20.80 7.59
CA PHE A 911 -27.30 -20.23 7.44
C PHE A 911 -28.38 -21.30 7.60
N LEU A 912 -28.16 -22.48 7.00
CA LEU A 912 -29.09 -23.60 7.10
C LEU A 912 -29.14 -24.19 8.52
N GLU A 913 -28.04 -24.19 9.26
CA GLU A 913 -28.04 -24.56 10.69
C GLU A 913 -28.75 -23.49 11.54
N ALA A 914 -28.50 -22.21 11.32
CA ALA A 914 -29.21 -21.12 12.01
C ALA A 914 -30.73 -21.16 11.72
N TYR A 915 -31.12 -21.28 10.46
CA TYR A 915 -32.53 -21.31 10.03
C TYR A 915 -33.26 -22.57 10.53
N TYR A 916 -32.61 -23.74 10.50
CA TYR A 916 -33.12 -24.92 11.19
C TYR A 916 -33.23 -24.70 12.71
N ASN A 917 -32.27 -23.97 13.30
CA ASN A 917 -32.27 -23.74 14.73
C ASN A 917 -33.42 -22.84 15.21
N ASP A 918 -33.83 -21.86 14.41
CA ASP A 918 -34.95 -20.97 14.71
C ASP A 918 -36.33 -21.52 14.28
N SER A 919 -36.39 -22.49 13.35
CA SER A 919 -37.64 -23.04 12.84
C SER A 919 -38.19 -24.24 13.66
N GLU A 920 -39.20 -23.99 14.50
CA GLU A 920 -39.97 -25.05 15.19
C GLU A 920 -40.68 -26.00 14.20
N SER A 921 -41.09 -25.54 13.01
CA SER A 921 -41.75 -26.38 12.00
C SER A 921 -40.80 -27.39 11.37
N LEU A 922 -39.56 -26.97 11.07
CA LEU A 922 -38.51 -27.85 10.57
C LEU A 922 -38.05 -28.82 11.67
N LYS A 923 -37.78 -28.34 12.90
CA LYS A 923 -37.43 -29.20 14.05
C LYS A 923 -38.49 -30.24 14.42
N THR A 924 -39.78 -29.94 14.19
CA THR A 924 -40.88 -30.89 14.40
C THR A 924 -40.93 -31.99 13.33
N ARG A 925 -40.39 -31.72 12.13
CA ARG A 925 -40.42 -32.63 10.97
C ARG A 925 -39.11 -33.42 10.80
N TYR A 926 -37.99 -32.81 11.17
CA TYR A 926 -36.62 -33.31 11.09
C TYR A 926 -36.00 -33.25 12.51
N PRO A 927 -35.94 -34.37 13.26
CA PRO A 927 -35.68 -34.35 14.71
C PRO A 927 -34.28 -33.89 15.15
N ASP A 928 -33.33 -33.88 14.23
CA ASP A 928 -31.93 -33.48 14.41
C ASP A 928 -31.42 -32.81 13.12
N TYR A 929 -30.28 -32.10 13.23
CA TYR A 929 -29.71 -31.36 12.10
C TYR A 929 -29.26 -32.30 10.97
N ASP A 930 -28.70 -33.49 11.28
CA ASP A 930 -28.36 -34.50 10.28
C ASP A 930 -29.57 -34.89 9.41
N ALA A 931 -30.74 -35.14 10.02
CA ALA A 931 -31.97 -35.45 9.29
C ALA A 931 -32.51 -34.24 8.50
N PHE A 932 -32.34 -33.02 9.00
CA PHE A 932 -32.70 -31.80 8.28
C PHE A 932 -31.79 -31.56 7.08
N TYR A 933 -30.48 -31.66 7.27
CA TYR A 933 -29.47 -31.52 6.22
C TYR A 933 -29.68 -32.57 5.12
N THR A 934 -30.01 -33.81 5.49
CA THR A 934 -30.21 -34.90 4.52
C THR A 934 -31.55 -34.84 3.78
N PHE A 935 -32.63 -34.32 4.40
CA PHE A 935 -34.00 -34.46 3.86
C PHE A 935 -34.89 -33.20 3.93
N GLY A 936 -34.50 -32.17 4.66
CA GLY A 936 -35.36 -31.05 5.09
C GLY A 936 -35.03 -29.68 4.55
N ILE A 937 -33.83 -29.46 3.98
CA ILE A 937 -33.47 -28.16 3.36
C ILE A 937 -34.49 -27.75 2.27
N GLY A 938 -35.07 -28.72 1.54
CA GLY A 938 -36.13 -28.43 0.57
C GLY A 938 -37.43 -27.87 1.16
N ASP A 939 -37.74 -28.19 2.43
CA ASP A 939 -38.84 -27.55 3.16
C ASP A 939 -38.45 -26.16 3.66
N ALA A 940 -37.19 -25.93 4.05
CA ALA A 940 -36.69 -24.61 4.43
C ALA A 940 -36.75 -23.61 3.27
N VAL A 941 -36.32 -24.03 2.07
CA VAL A 941 -36.42 -23.22 0.85
C VAL A 941 -37.89 -22.94 0.50
N ALA A 942 -38.80 -23.86 0.77
CA ALA A 942 -40.24 -23.61 0.61
C ALA A 942 -40.81 -22.61 1.65
N GLU A 943 -40.35 -22.65 2.90
CA GLU A 943 -40.71 -21.66 3.93
C GLU A 943 -40.15 -20.26 3.58
N LEU A 944 -38.92 -20.16 3.06
CA LEU A 944 -38.31 -18.92 2.56
C LEU A 944 -39.06 -18.34 1.34
N ILE A 945 -39.34 -19.16 0.31
CA ILE A 945 -40.10 -18.73 -0.87
C ILE A 945 -41.50 -18.23 -0.47
N ALA A 946 -42.16 -18.88 0.50
CA ALA A 946 -43.47 -18.46 0.99
C ALA A 946 -43.43 -17.07 1.66
N GLY A 947 -42.31 -16.67 2.29
CA GLY A 947 -42.13 -15.34 2.86
C GLY A 947 -42.15 -14.21 1.82
N VAL A 948 -41.57 -14.44 0.63
CA VAL A 948 -41.49 -13.46 -0.45
C VAL A 948 -42.65 -13.50 -1.44
N ALA A 949 -43.32 -14.64 -1.61
CA ALA A 949 -44.29 -14.87 -2.69
C ALA A 949 -45.42 -13.82 -2.75
N ASP A 950 -45.99 -13.41 -1.61
CA ASP A 950 -47.06 -12.40 -1.55
C ASP A 950 -46.57 -10.99 -1.97
N SER A 951 -45.27 -10.69 -1.81
CA SER A 951 -44.65 -9.44 -2.26
C SER A 951 -44.43 -9.44 -3.78
N LEU A 952 -43.88 -10.55 -4.31
CA LEU A 952 -43.66 -10.73 -5.75
C LEU A 952 -44.98 -10.75 -6.54
N GLY A 953 -46.00 -11.42 -6.00
CA GLY A 953 -47.34 -11.45 -6.59
C GLY A 953 -48.00 -10.07 -6.67
N GLN A 954 -47.70 -9.16 -5.74
CA GLN A 954 -48.14 -7.76 -5.81
C GLN A 954 -47.39 -6.93 -6.85
N LYS A 955 -46.13 -7.30 -7.17
CA LYS A 955 -45.41 -6.77 -8.34
C LYS A 955 -45.87 -7.38 -9.68
N GLY A 956 -46.66 -8.45 -9.63
CA GLY A 956 -47.18 -9.18 -10.79
C GLY A 956 -46.38 -10.44 -11.17
N VAL A 957 -45.34 -10.79 -10.42
CA VAL A 957 -44.48 -11.95 -10.70
C VAL A 957 -45.01 -13.20 -10.00
N ALA A 958 -45.16 -14.28 -10.76
CA ALA A 958 -45.39 -15.63 -10.23
C ALA A 958 -44.04 -16.35 -10.04
N ILE A 959 -43.92 -17.07 -8.93
CA ILE A 959 -42.74 -17.85 -8.56
C ILE A 959 -43.12 -19.35 -8.46
N GLU A 960 -42.43 -20.18 -9.23
CA GLU A 960 -42.46 -21.64 -9.15
C GLU A 960 -41.08 -22.14 -8.65
N TYR A 961 -40.98 -23.37 -8.15
CA TYR A 961 -39.68 -23.94 -7.79
C TYR A 961 -39.65 -25.47 -7.94
N ALA A 962 -38.46 -26.00 -8.19
CA ALA A 962 -38.20 -27.42 -8.32
C ALA A 962 -36.82 -27.76 -7.75
N ALA A 963 -36.79 -28.56 -6.68
CA ALA A 963 -35.54 -29.13 -6.17
C ALA A 963 -35.00 -30.15 -7.18
N ARG A 964 -33.71 -30.03 -7.53
CA ARG A 964 -33.05 -30.90 -8.51
C ARG A 964 -31.75 -31.43 -7.95
N SER A 965 -31.79 -32.61 -7.34
CA SER A 965 -30.56 -33.26 -6.83
C SER A 965 -29.62 -33.61 -8.00
N VAL A 966 -28.56 -32.82 -8.16
CA VAL A 966 -27.34 -33.25 -8.85
C VAL A 966 -26.56 -34.15 -7.88
N ALA A 967 -25.77 -35.08 -8.41
CA ALA A 967 -25.18 -36.14 -7.60
C ALA A 967 -24.06 -35.62 -6.68
N GLU A 968 -23.98 -36.23 -5.49
CA GLU A 968 -22.94 -36.08 -4.47
C GLU A 968 -22.87 -34.67 -3.82
N ASN A 969 -23.45 -34.61 -2.62
CA ASN A 969 -23.39 -33.56 -1.57
C ASN A 969 -23.91 -32.14 -1.86
N ASN A 970 -24.06 -31.70 -3.11
CA ASN A 970 -24.40 -30.30 -3.40
C ASN A 970 -25.91 -30.07 -3.61
N GLN A 971 -26.59 -29.45 -2.64
CA GLN A 971 -28.03 -29.16 -2.69
C GLN A 971 -28.32 -27.79 -3.34
N ILE A 972 -28.53 -27.82 -4.66
CA ILE A 972 -28.86 -26.65 -5.49
C ILE A 972 -30.38 -26.61 -5.76
N TYR A 973 -30.97 -25.42 -5.67
CA TYR A 973 -32.41 -25.20 -5.81
C TYR A 973 -32.74 -24.36 -7.03
N THR A 974 -33.44 -24.95 -8.00
CA THR A 974 -33.93 -24.21 -9.18
C THR A 974 -35.28 -23.56 -8.86
N ILE A 975 -35.31 -22.24 -8.77
CA ILE A 975 -36.52 -21.42 -8.75
C ILE A 975 -36.84 -20.99 -10.19
N GLY A 976 -38.10 -20.77 -10.53
CA GLY A 976 -38.55 -20.20 -11.80
C GLY A 976 -39.42 -18.98 -11.55
N MET A 977 -39.21 -17.89 -12.29
CA MET A 977 -40.01 -16.65 -12.18
C MET A 977 -40.57 -16.23 -13.54
N VAL A 978 -41.81 -15.74 -13.56
CA VAL A 978 -42.50 -15.26 -14.76
C VAL A 978 -43.41 -14.07 -14.41
N ALA A 979 -43.56 -13.11 -15.34
CA ALA A 979 -44.37 -11.89 -15.21
C ALA A 979 -45.61 -11.91 -16.13
#